data_AF-A0A0W0STF3-F1
#
_entry.id   AF-A0A0W0STF3-F1
#
_cell.length_a   1.000
_cell.length_b   1.000
_cell.length_c   1.000
_cell.angle_alpha   90.00
_cell.angle_beta   90.00
_cell.angle_gamma   90.00
#
_symmetry.space_group_name_H-M   'P 1'
#
loop_
_entity.id
_entity.type
_entity.pdbx_description
1 polymer ?
#
loop_
_entity_poly.entity_id
_entity_poly.type
_entity_poly.pdbx_seq_one_letter_code
_entity_poly.pdbx_strand_id
1 'polypeptide(L)'
;MMELSLKLSRSEKNKLPVIRQDQISECGHACVVMISNFYGHDIDLFSLRELDTPSLNGGTMLDLVKLLERLKLKSRALRVDIEELGKVRCPAILHWDMNHFVVLKYVGHNYVVIHDPATGRRKILMSELSSSFTGIALEVEKNDEFKNIHLCNRLKLVNLFKNVKGIKSSLLTLLLLSLAIEVFILLNPLFLQYVTDNIATTTNLNNLYVIATGVIILTVFHAFTEYVRSNFVIYLTNSLSEYFSSGVMSHLLKLPLEYFERRHKGDILSRFHSVNEIQSKITTDSINTVLDGLVIVLALIIMSVYSWFLTLIVTSAFTIYLLLRAISYNHLKNQTEISIGEHANVNSKFLEIIQSIMPVKIFAKEETMYRSWKNYFIKAVNADIKISQANIVYNVSNILLFNFEHVLVICIGATLVITNQFSVGMLVAFLAYRQTLVNKATSFIHKIFEYKLITIQINRIADILTQPLPPEDPNIVKEHIQGDIKVENVTYKYPGNSKPIFDKISVHIRQAEKVVITGSSGIGKTTLLKIMLGLIPPTEGKILVDDVSLDALGQRRYREICSSVMQDDSLISGSILDNITFMDAKIDIERVYEAAKIAQIHNDILSMTMGYETLVGDMGSSLSGGQKQRILIARALYKKPKILFLDEATSHLDIAKEIKINAALKELQITQIVIAHRQETINMADRIIDLSNQAYP
;
A
#
# COMPACT_ATOMS: atom_id res chain seq x y z
N MET A 1 -23.42 3.18 22.30
CA MET A 1 -22.88 2.36 21.19
C MET A 1 -21.36 2.23 21.20
N MET A 2 -20.58 3.30 21.47
CA MET A 2 -19.10 3.24 21.57
C MET A 2 -18.58 2.37 22.74
N GLU A 3 -19.32 2.32 23.86
CA GLU A 3 -19.01 1.44 25.00
C GLU A 3 -19.31 -0.04 24.72
N LEU A 4 -20.29 -0.36 23.88
CA LEU A 4 -20.59 -1.74 23.49
C LEU A 4 -19.50 -2.30 22.57
N SER A 5 -18.95 -1.48 21.66
CA SER A 5 -17.78 -1.86 20.86
C SER A 5 -16.51 -2.03 21.69
N LEU A 6 -16.33 -1.23 22.76
CA LEU A 6 -15.23 -1.37 23.71
C LEU A 6 -15.38 -2.62 24.62
N LYS A 7 -16.61 -3.01 24.97
CA LYS A 7 -16.87 -4.24 25.73
C LYS A 7 -16.77 -5.51 24.87
N LEU A 8 -17.18 -5.46 23.60
CA LEU A 8 -16.99 -6.56 22.66
C LEU A 8 -15.51 -6.76 22.28
N SER A 9 -14.70 -5.68 22.18
CA SER A 9 -13.25 -5.82 21.98
C SER A 9 -12.52 -6.37 23.21
N ARG A 10 -13.04 -6.17 24.42
CA ARG A 10 -12.49 -6.77 25.66
C ARG A 10 -12.65 -8.29 25.72
N SER A 11 -13.62 -8.87 25.02
CA SER A 11 -13.83 -10.33 24.93
C SER A 11 -12.86 -11.04 23.97
N GLU A 12 -12.13 -10.32 23.12
CA GLU A 12 -11.19 -10.88 22.13
C GLU A 12 -9.72 -10.89 22.60
N LYS A 13 -9.42 -10.43 23.83
CA LYS A 13 -8.04 -10.23 24.33
C LYS A 13 -7.15 -11.48 24.35
N ASN A 14 -7.69 -12.69 24.18
CA ASN A 14 -6.92 -13.94 24.12
C ASN A 14 -6.99 -14.64 22.76
N LYS A 15 -7.40 -13.97 21.68
CA LYS A 15 -7.42 -14.58 20.34
C LYS A 15 -6.18 -14.16 19.57
N LEU A 16 -5.31 -15.12 19.25
CA LEU A 16 -4.13 -14.87 18.43
C LEU A 16 -4.55 -14.26 17.09
N PRO A 17 -4.11 -13.04 16.74
CA PRO A 17 -4.41 -12.44 15.44
C PRO A 17 -3.60 -13.11 14.33
N VAL A 18 -4.00 -12.91 13.09
CA VAL A 18 -3.20 -13.26 11.90
C VAL A 18 -2.72 -11.95 11.33
N ILE A 19 -1.41 -11.77 11.22
CA ILE A 19 -0.79 -10.57 10.64
C ILE A 19 0.07 -11.02 9.48
N ARG A 20 -0.13 -10.42 8.30
CA ARG A 20 0.69 -10.71 7.14
C ARG A 20 1.93 -9.83 7.11
N GLN A 21 3.02 -10.36 6.56
CA GLN A 21 4.24 -9.58 6.31
C GLN A 21 4.04 -8.65 5.11
N ASP A 22 4.57 -7.42 5.17
CA ASP A 22 4.54 -6.51 4.02
C ASP A 22 5.89 -6.44 3.31
N GLN A 23 7.00 -6.64 4.04
CA GLN A 23 8.36 -6.65 3.49
C GLN A 23 8.85 -8.09 3.32
N ILE A 24 9.86 -8.27 2.45
CA ILE A 24 10.38 -9.59 2.04
C ILE A 24 10.89 -10.41 3.24
N SER A 25 11.52 -9.74 4.20
CA SER A 25 12.30 -10.35 5.29
C SER A 25 11.69 -10.16 6.68
N GLU A 26 10.36 -9.99 6.75
CA GLU A 26 9.65 -9.52 7.95
C GLU A 26 8.80 -10.60 8.65
N CYS A 27 8.90 -11.87 8.24
CA CYS A 27 8.11 -12.96 8.83
C CYS A 27 8.27 -13.05 10.36
N GLY A 28 9.49 -12.83 10.86
CA GLY A 28 9.80 -12.81 12.28
C GLY A 28 9.09 -11.68 13.04
N HIS A 29 9.18 -10.44 12.56
CA HIS A 29 8.48 -9.28 13.13
C HIS A 29 6.97 -9.49 13.14
N ALA A 30 6.38 -10.04 12.08
CA ALA A 30 4.97 -10.39 12.04
C ALA A 30 4.58 -11.42 13.11
N CYS A 31 5.42 -12.44 13.34
CA CYS A 31 5.23 -13.39 14.43
C CYS A 31 5.28 -12.72 15.81
N VAL A 32 6.22 -11.79 16.00
CA VAL A 32 6.35 -11.02 17.24
C VAL A 32 5.12 -10.14 17.48
N VAL A 33 4.61 -9.43 16.46
CA VAL A 33 3.36 -8.65 16.61
C VAL A 33 2.18 -9.57 16.95
N MET A 34 2.06 -10.73 16.28
CA MET A 34 0.98 -11.67 16.56
C MET A 34 0.97 -12.13 18.03
N ILE A 35 2.13 -12.54 18.57
CA ILE A 35 2.27 -12.97 19.96
C ILE A 35 2.10 -11.79 20.93
N SER A 36 2.67 -10.63 20.61
CA SER A 36 2.58 -9.43 21.45
C SER A 36 1.12 -9.00 21.62
N ASN A 37 0.35 -8.98 20.53
CA ASN A 37 -1.07 -8.63 20.56
C ASN A 37 -1.92 -9.70 21.25
N PHE A 38 -1.55 -10.99 21.16
CA PHE A 38 -2.17 -12.04 21.97
C PHE A 38 -1.99 -11.81 23.47
N TYR A 39 -0.83 -11.32 23.90
CA TYR A 39 -0.56 -11.05 25.31
C TYR A 39 -1.14 -9.72 25.82
N GLY A 40 -1.65 -8.86 24.93
CA GLY A 40 -2.43 -7.66 25.29
C GLY A 40 -1.87 -6.33 24.77
N HIS A 41 -0.76 -6.35 24.02
CA HIS A 41 -0.35 -5.19 23.24
C HIS A 41 -1.36 -4.88 22.12
N ASP A 42 -1.29 -3.68 21.58
CA ASP A 42 -2.03 -3.23 20.40
C ASP A 42 -1.03 -2.50 19.49
N ILE A 43 -0.21 -3.29 18.82
CA ILE A 43 0.90 -2.84 17.96
C ILE A 43 0.61 -3.31 16.53
N ASP A 44 0.91 -2.47 15.55
CA ASP A 44 0.91 -2.84 14.14
C ASP A 44 2.35 -3.07 13.60
N LEU A 45 2.45 -3.70 12.43
CA LEU A 45 3.74 -4.03 11.82
C LEU A 45 4.56 -2.76 11.55
N PHE A 46 3.88 -1.68 11.12
CA PHE A 46 4.49 -0.37 10.90
C PHE A 46 5.18 0.16 12.17
N SER A 47 4.48 0.21 13.31
CA SER A 47 5.05 0.74 14.55
C SER A 47 6.14 -0.17 15.12
N LEU A 48 6.09 -1.48 14.86
CA LEU A 48 7.18 -2.37 15.23
C LEU A 48 8.46 -2.08 14.42
N ARG A 49 8.36 -1.67 13.14
CA ARG A 49 9.52 -1.28 12.32
C ARG A 49 10.24 -0.05 12.86
N GLU A 50 9.49 0.90 13.42
CA GLU A 50 10.07 2.09 14.08
C GLU A 50 10.88 1.70 15.33
N LEU A 51 10.47 0.63 16.03
CA LEU A 51 11.20 0.10 17.18
C LEU A 51 12.39 -0.79 16.79
N ASP A 52 12.23 -1.57 15.73
CA ASP A 52 13.25 -2.49 15.23
C ASP A 52 13.03 -2.80 13.75
N THR A 53 14.00 -2.39 12.92
CA THR A 53 13.92 -2.58 11.48
C THR A 53 14.51 -3.94 11.08
N PRO A 54 13.78 -4.78 10.32
CA PRO A 54 14.28 -6.08 9.87
C PRO A 54 15.47 -5.96 8.92
N SER A 55 16.35 -6.96 8.94
CA SER A 55 17.43 -7.11 7.95
C SER A 55 16.86 -7.47 6.59
N LEU A 56 17.49 -6.98 5.51
CA LEU A 56 17.19 -7.42 4.13
C LEU A 56 17.36 -8.94 3.94
N ASN A 57 18.21 -9.58 4.74
CA ASN A 57 18.51 -11.02 4.63
C ASN A 57 17.61 -11.90 5.53
N GLY A 58 16.62 -11.32 6.22
CA GLY A 58 15.79 -12.03 7.21
C GLY A 58 16.25 -11.78 8.66
N GLY A 59 15.33 -11.97 9.61
CA GLY A 59 15.65 -11.92 11.04
C GLY A 59 16.19 -13.25 11.56
N THR A 60 17.07 -13.23 12.55
CA THR A 60 17.48 -14.44 13.27
C THR A 60 16.61 -14.67 14.51
N MET A 61 16.60 -15.89 15.05
CA MET A 61 15.95 -16.18 16.33
C MET A 61 16.45 -15.29 17.47
N LEU A 62 17.73 -14.93 17.46
CA LEU A 62 18.31 -14.04 18.46
C LEU A 62 17.73 -12.61 18.34
N ASP A 63 17.46 -12.16 17.12
CA ASP A 63 16.85 -10.85 16.89
C ASP A 63 15.40 -10.84 17.40
N LEU A 64 14.66 -11.94 17.22
CA LEU A 64 13.31 -12.09 17.78
C LEU A 64 13.30 -12.09 19.31
N VAL A 65 14.27 -12.78 19.94
CA VAL A 65 14.43 -12.76 21.40
C VAL A 65 14.65 -11.34 21.90
N LYS A 66 15.61 -10.60 21.29
CA LYS A 66 15.90 -9.21 21.65
C LYS A 66 14.70 -8.29 21.43
N LEU A 67 13.94 -8.51 20.35
CA LEU A 67 12.76 -7.72 20.05
C LEU A 67 11.63 -7.95 21.06
N LEU A 68 11.39 -9.21 21.44
CA LEU A 68 10.44 -9.57 22.50
C LEU A 68 10.85 -8.97 23.85
N GLU A 69 12.14 -8.99 24.19
CA GLU A 69 12.66 -8.36 25.40
C GLU A 69 12.40 -6.84 25.43
N ARG A 70 12.60 -6.14 24.30
CA ARG A 70 12.26 -4.71 24.17
C ARG A 70 10.77 -4.45 24.40
N LEU A 71 9.91 -5.38 23.98
CA LEU A 71 8.46 -5.36 24.24
C LEU A 71 8.07 -5.87 25.64
N LYS A 72 9.05 -6.10 26.54
CA LYS A 72 8.84 -6.60 27.90
C LYS A 72 8.17 -7.98 27.94
N LEU A 73 8.48 -8.81 26.94
CA LEU A 73 8.13 -10.23 26.89
C LEU A 73 9.40 -11.07 27.12
N LYS A 74 9.29 -12.08 28.00
CA LYS A 74 10.37 -13.05 28.20
C LYS A 74 10.20 -14.17 27.19
N SER A 75 11.30 -14.65 26.62
CA SER A 75 11.25 -15.75 25.67
C SER A 75 12.25 -16.84 26.01
N ARG A 76 11.94 -18.09 25.62
CA ARG A 76 12.77 -19.27 25.83
C ARG A 76 12.86 -20.05 24.54
N ALA A 77 14.05 -20.09 23.95
CA ALA A 77 14.32 -20.91 22.78
C ALA A 77 14.51 -22.37 23.21
N LEU A 78 13.81 -23.28 22.53
CA LEU A 78 13.80 -24.71 22.78
C LEU A 78 14.12 -25.46 21.50
N ARG A 79 14.89 -26.55 21.63
CA ARG A 79 14.96 -27.60 20.62
C ARG A 79 13.94 -28.67 21.00
N VAL A 80 12.98 -28.93 20.11
CA VAL A 80 11.80 -29.76 20.38
C VAL A 80 11.62 -30.74 19.23
N ASP A 81 11.51 -32.02 19.56
CA ASP A 81 11.14 -33.05 18.59
C ASP A 81 9.63 -33.01 18.31
N ILE A 82 9.20 -33.45 17.14
CA ILE A 82 7.80 -33.33 16.68
C ILE A 82 6.81 -33.98 17.65
N GLU A 83 7.19 -35.11 18.25
CA GLU A 83 6.39 -35.85 19.24
C GLU A 83 6.17 -35.03 20.53
N GLU A 84 7.11 -34.15 20.86
CA GLU A 84 7.07 -33.31 22.06
C GLU A 84 6.44 -31.94 21.81
N LEU A 85 6.06 -31.63 20.56
CA LEU A 85 5.47 -30.34 20.19
C LEU A 85 4.19 -30.03 20.99
N GLY A 86 3.45 -31.06 21.41
CA GLY A 86 2.28 -30.92 22.28
C GLY A 86 2.59 -30.42 23.70
N LYS A 87 3.85 -30.49 24.14
CA LYS A 87 4.31 -29.95 25.44
C LYS A 87 4.67 -28.46 25.37
N VAL A 88 4.80 -27.91 24.17
CA VAL A 88 5.18 -26.50 23.96
C VAL A 88 4.03 -25.57 24.34
N ARG A 89 4.34 -24.55 25.14
CA ARG A 89 3.37 -23.54 25.56
C ARG A 89 2.94 -22.69 24.36
N CYS A 90 1.66 -22.76 23.99
CA CYS A 90 1.09 -21.97 22.91
C CYS A 90 0.57 -20.60 23.39
N PRO A 91 0.67 -19.52 22.59
CA PRO A 91 1.29 -19.48 21.26
C PRO A 91 2.83 -19.38 21.33
N ALA A 92 3.51 -20.05 20.40
CA ALA A 92 4.98 -20.08 20.29
C ALA A 92 5.41 -19.76 18.85
N ILE A 93 6.61 -19.19 18.65
CA ILE A 93 7.18 -19.03 17.30
C ILE A 93 7.93 -20.30 16.92
N LEU A 94 7.69 -20.83 15.72
CA LEU A 94 8.43 -21.95 15.16
C LEU A 94 9.31 -21.44 14.02
N HIS A 95 10.52 -21.99 13.93
CA HIS A 95 11.37 -21.82 12.76
C HIS A 95 11.02 -22.87 11.71
N TRP A 96 10.79 -22.41 10.48
CA TRP A 96 10.07 -23.12 9.43
C TRP A 96 10.87 -23.09 8.12
N ASP A 97 10.99 -24.24 7.45
CA ASP A 97 11.67 -24.45 6.16
C ASP A 97 13.10 -23.87 6.06
N MET A 98 13.77 -23.68 7.21
CA MET A 98 15.09 -23.04 7.35
C MET A 98 15.18 -21.59 6.86
N ASN A 99 14.06 -20.94 6.50
CA ASN A 99 14.05 -19.60 5.92
C ASN A 99 12.84 -18.75 6.36
N HIS A 100 12.01 -19.24 7.27
CA HIS A 100 10.75 -18.59 7.64
C HIS A 100 10.40 -18.77 9.12
N PHE A 101 9.52 -17.91 9.63
CA PHE A 101 8.95 -18.03 10.97
C PHE A 101 7.42 -18.10 10.90
N VAL A 102 6.84 -18.96 11.74
CA VAL A 102 5.38 -19.09 11.88
C VAL A 102 4.99 -19.13 13.34
N VAL A 103 3.76 -18.72 13.68
CA VAL A 103 3.26 -18.82 15.06
C VAL A 103 2.42 -20.08 15.22
N LEU A 104 2.85 -20.98 16.10
CA LEU A 104 2.07 -22.12 16.55
C LEU A 104 0.95 -21.64 17.47
N LYS A 105 -0.30 -21.91 17.08
CA LYS A 105 -1.48 -21.55 17.86
C LYS A 105 -2.00 -22.71 18.71
N TYR A 106 -2.01 -23.90 18.14
CA TYR A 106 -2.64 -25.07 18.74
C TYR A 106 -2.06 -26.36 18.17
N VAL A 107 -1.85 -27.34 19.04
CA VAL A 107 -1.43 -28.71 18.69
C VAL A 107 -2.57 -29.66 19.05
N GLY A 108 -3.12 -30.36 18.06
CA GLY A 108 -4.04 -31.47 18.25
C GLY A 108 -3.34 -32.81 18.04
N HIS A 109 -4.10 -33.91 18.09
CA HIS A 109 -3.52 -35.26 17.95
C HIS A 109 -2.84 -35.50 16.59
N ASN A 110 -3.51 -35.17 15.48
CA ASN A 110 -3.00 -35.42 14.11
C ASN A 110 -2.79 -34.15 13.27
N TYR A 111 -3.02 -32.97 13.85
CA TYR A 111 -2.90 -31.71 13.14
C TYR A 111 -2.44 -30.60 14.07
N VAL A 112 -1.82 -29.58 13.48
CA VAL A 112 -1.53 -28.31 14.15
C VAL A 112 -2.27 -27.17 13.46
N VAL A 113 -2.47 -26.09 14.20
CA VAL A 113 -2.92 -24.82 13.65
C VAL A 113 -1.78 -23.82 13.79
N ILE A 114 -1.30 -23.31 12.65
CA ILE A 114 -0.29 -22.26 12.60
C ILE A 114 -0.87 -20.99 12.00
N HIS A 115 -0.33 -19.86 12.42
CA HIS A 115 -0.52 -18.56 11.78
C HIS A 115 0.78 -18.23 11.06
N ASP A 116 0.74 -18.30 9.74
CA ASP A 116 1.88 -18.05 8.85
C ASP A 116 1.80 -16.60 8.34
N PRO A 117 2.85 -15.76 8.55
CA PRO A 117 2.91 -14.40 8.02
C PRO A 117 2.75 -14.29 6.50
N ALA A 118 3.16 -15.31 5.74
CA ALA A 118 3.07 -15.29 4.29
C ALA A 118 1.69 -15.75 3.81
N THR A 119 1.17 -16.84 4.37
CA THR A 119 -0.04 -17.50 3.84
C THR A 119 -1.28 -17.36 4.72
N GLY A 120 -1.14 -16.84 5.94
CA GLY A 120 -2.23 -16.66 6.92
C GLY A 120 -2.45 -17.89 7.79
N ARG A 121 -3.67 -18.07 8.31
CA ARG A 121 -3.99 -19.20 9.18
C ARG A 121 -4.06 -20.51 8.39
N ARG A 122 -3.27 -21.51 8.80
CA ARG A 122 -3.26 -22.87 8.21
C ARG A 122 -3.58 -23.94 9.26
N LYS A 123 -4.28 -24.97 8.82
CA LYS A 123 -4.43 -26.24 9.55
C LYS A 123 -3.61 -27.28 8.79
N ILE A 124 -2.56 -27.80 9.41
CA ILE A 124 -1.55 -28.65 8.78
C ILE A 124 -1.56 -30.01 9.46
N LEU A 125 -1.46 -31.08 8.68
CA LEU A 125 -1.34 -32.44 9.22
C LEU A 125 0.06 -32.64 9.83
N MET A 126 0.17 -33.46 10.87
CA MET A 126 1.46 -33.66 11.54
C MET A 126 2.56 -34.20 10.59
N SER A 127 2.18 -34.97 9.58
CA SER A 127 3.07 -35.49 8.54
C SER A 127 3.60 -34.41 7.57
N GLU A 128 2.87 -33.32 7.36
CA GLU A 128 3.32 -32.17 6.56
C GLU A 128 4.14 -31.20 7.44
N LEU A 129 3.86 -31.15 8.74
CA LEU A 129 4.67 -30.39 9.68
C LEU A 129 6.09 -30.95 9.77
N SER A 130 6.27 -32.28 9.74
CA SER A 130 7.60 -32.90 9.88
C SER A 130 8.59 -32.53 8.78
N SER A 131 8.12 -32.21 7.57
CA SER A 131 9.01 -31.78 6.48
C SER A 131 9.48 -30.34 6.62
N SER A 132 8.76 -29.54 7.40
CA SER A 132 8.89 -28.08 7.40
C SER A 132 9.34 -27.51 8.74
N PHE A 133 8.99 -28.14 9.85
CA PHE A 133 9.42 -27.74 11.17
C PHE A 133 10.87 -28.15 11.41
N THR A 134 11.71 -27.15 11.72
CA THR A 134 13.16 -27.35 11.88
C THR A 134 13.58 -27.90 13.24
N GLY A 135 12.62 -28.14 14.15
CA GLY A 135 12.89 -28.58 15.53
C GLY A 135 13.18 -27.45 16.51
N ILE A 136 13.04 -26.18 16.10
CA ILE A 136 13.31 -25.01 16.94
C ILE A 136 12.02 -24.25 17.22
N ALA A 137 11.69 -24.08 18.50
CA ALA A 137 10.53 -23.31 18.98
C ALA A 137 10.96 -22.20 19.95
N LEU A 138 10.23 -21.09 19.96
CA LEU A 138 10.38 -19.98 20.88
C LEU A 138 9.10 -19.83 21.70
N GLU A 139 9.16 -20.24 22.95
CA GLU A 139 8.10 -19.95 23.91
C GLU A 139 8.21 -18.50 24.37
N VAL A 140 7.06 -17.86 24.54
CA VAL A 140 6.99 -16.45 24.94
C VAL A 140 6.04 -16.32 26.11
N GLU A 141 6.44 -15.55 27.12
CA GLU A 141 5.68 -15.28 28.34
C GLU A 141 5.77 -13.79 28.70
N LYS A 142 4.83 -13.33 29.53
CA LYS A 142 4.89 -11.96 30.06
C LYS A 142 6.04 -11.84 31.05
N ASN A 143 6.83 -10.78 30.92
CA ASN A 143 7.75 -10.39 31.98
C ASN A 143 6.99 -9.69 33.12
N ASP A 144 7.60 -9.61 34.31
CA ASP A 144 6.99 -8.96 35.48
C ASP A 144 6.75 -7.44 35.25
N GLU A 145 7.56 -6.83 34.38
CA GLU A 145 7.41 -5.42 33.96
C GLU A 145 6.41 -5.19 32.81
N PHE A 146 5.71 -6.23 32.34
CA PHE A 146 4.84 -6.15 31.18
C PHE A 146 3.69 -5.15 31.40
N LYS A 147 3.61 -4.13 30.53
CA LYS A 147 2.49 -3.19 30.46
C LYS A 147 1.95 -3.16 29.04
N ASN A 148 0.63 -3.04 28.91
CA ASN A 148 -0.01 -2.95 27.59
C ASN A 148 0.45 -1.65 26.90
N ILE A 149 1.03 -1.82 25.72
CA ILE A 149 1.48 -0.73 24.84
C ILE A 149 0.48 -0.63 23.69
N HIS A 150 0.03 0.61 23.41
CA HIS A 150 -0.81 0.93 22.26
C HIS A 150 0.03 1.77 21.28
N LEU A 151 0.58 1.12 20.27
CA LEU A 151 1.37 1.74 19.18
C LEU A 151 0.72 1.34 17.86
N CYS A 152 -0.44 1.92 17.57
CA CYS A 152 -1.09 1.80 16.27
C CYS A 152 -1.19 3.20 15.66
N ASN A 153 -0.38 3.47 14.65
CA ASN A 153 -0.35 4.78 14.00
C ASN A 153 -1.41 4.83 12.88
N ARG A 154 -2.69 4.93 13.28
CA ARG A 154 -3.81 4.95 12.32
C ARG A 154 -4.01 6.35 11.76
N LEU A 155 -3.71 6.55 10.48
CA LEU A 155 -4.16 7.76 9.78
C LEU A 155 -5.68 7.86 9.85
N LYS A 156 -6.18 8.99 10.38
CA LYS A 156 -7.59 9.29 10.36
C LYS A 156 -8.00 9.73 8.96
N LEU A 157 -9.08 9.15 8.43
CA LEU A 157 -9.72 9.51 7.16
C LEU A 157 -9.81 11.02 6.91
N VAL A 158 -10.16 11.77 7.95
CA VAL A 158 -10.36 13.23 7.88
C VAL A 158 -9.08 13.96 7.47
N ASN A 159 -7.90 13.44 7.83
CA ASN A 159 -6.62 14.09 7.52
C ASN A 159 -6.30 14.02 6.02
N LEU A 160 -6.80 13.00 5.30
CA LEU A 160 -6.59 12.87 3.86
C LEU A 160 -7.31 13.98 3.09
N PHE A 161 -8.53 14.34 3.52
CA PHE A 161 -9.38 15.30 2.80
C PHE A 161 -9.28 16.74 3.30
N LYS A 162 -8.60 16.99 4.42
CA LYS A 162 -8.51 18.31 5.06
C LYS A 162 -7.91 19.39 4.15
N ASN A 163 -7.02 18.99 3.24
CA ASN A 163 -6.26 19.90 2.38
C ASN A 163 -6.90 20.13 1.00
N VAL A 164 -8.02 19.48 0.69
CA VAL A 164 -8.71 19.66 -0.60
C VAL A 164 -9.52 20.97 -0.56
N LYS A 165 -9.13 21.95 -1.38
CA LYS A 165 -9.86 23.21 -1.53
C LYS A 165 -11.26 22.96 -2.13
N GLY A 166 -12.27 23.63 -1.59
CA GLY A 166 -13.65 23.58 -2.13
C GLY A 166 -14.47 22.35 -1.75
N ILE A 167 -13.89 21.32 -1.12
CA ILE A 167 -14.59 20.06 -0.83
C ILE A 167 -15.85 20.24 0.02
N LYS A 168 -15.82 21.15 1.01
CA LYS A 168 -16.99 21.43 1.87
C LYS A 168 -18.17 22.00 1.08
N SER A 169 -17.89 22.91 0.14
CA SER A 169 -18.93 23.51 -0.70
C SER A 169 -19.54 22.45 -1.63
N SER A 170 -18.71 21.63 -2.25
CA SER A 170 -19.18 20.55 -3.14
C SER A 170 -20.00 19.50 -2.38
N LEU A 171 -19.57 19.10 -1.19
CA LEU A 171 -20.33 18.18 -0.34
C LEU A 171 -21.67 18.78 0.10
N LEU A 172 -21.72 20.08 0.40
CA LEU A 172 -22.96 20.77 0.76
C LEU A 172 -23.94 20.81 -0.42
N THR A 173 -23.48 21.17 -1.63
CA THR A 173 -24.30 21.17 -2.84
C THR A 173 -24.87 19.78 -3.12
N LEU A 174 -24.06 18.73 -3.00
CA LEU A 174 -24.52 17.35 -3.16
C LEU A 174 -25.55 16.97 -2.10
N LEU A 175 -25.32 17.33 -0.84
CA LEU A 175 -26.26 17.06 0.23
C LEU A 175 -27.62 17.74 -0.03
N LEU A 176 -27.63 18.98 -0.51
CA LEU A 176 -28.86 19.70 -0.86
C LEU A 176 -29.60 19.08 -2.05
N LEU A 177 -28.90 18.78 -3.16
CA LEU A 177 -29.50 18.12 -4.32
C LEU A 177 -30.09 16.76 -3.95
N SER A 178 -29.39 16.00 -3.12
CA SER A 178 -29.85 14.68 -2.70
C SER A 178 -31.01 14.77 -1.71
N LEU A 179 -31.02 15.76 -0.81
CA LEU A 179 -32.15 15.99 0.09
C LEU A 179 -33.43 16.32 -0.70
N ALA A 180 -33.32 17.10 -1.78
CA ALA A 180 -34.46 17.37 -2.67
C ALA A 180 -35.05 16.08 -3.26
N ILE A 181 -34.19 15.15 -3.69
CA ILE A 181 -34.58 13.83 -4.21
C ILE A 181 -35.31 13.01 -3.16
N GLU A 182 -34.79 12.96 -1.92
CA GLU A 182 -35.41 12.19 -0.84
C GLU A 182 -36.80 12.72 -0.44
N VAL A 183 -37.02 14.04 -0.52
CA VAL A 183 -38.34 14.62 -0.29
C VAL A 183 -39.35 14.07 -1.31
N PHE A 184 -38.99 13.97 -2.60
CA PHE A 184 -39.88 13.39 -3.61
C PHE A 184 -40.20 11.92 -3.34
N ILE A 185 -39.22 11.14 -2.88
CA ILE A 185 -39.40 9.72 -2.52
C ILE A 185 -40.40 9.57 -1.38
N LEU A 186 -40.35 10.44 -0.36
CA LEU A 186 -41.26 10.40 0.78
C LEU A 186 -42.69 10.90 0.47
N LEU A 187 -42.88 11.71 -0.58
CA LEU A 187 -44.19 12.18 -1.00
C LEU A 187 -45.00 11.13 -1.78
N ASN A 188 -44.33 10.22 -2.49
CA ASN A 188 -44.98 9.23 -3.35
C ASN A 188 -46.00 8.30 -2.62
N PRO A 189 -45.73 7.78 -1.41
CA PRO A 189 -46.72 7.01 -0.64
C PRO A 189 -48.01 7.78 -0.31
N LEU A 190 -47.93 9.10 -0.06
CA LEU A 190 -49.11 9.93 0.21
C LEU A 190 -49.99 10.07 -1.03
N PHE A 191 -49.37 10.16 -2.21
CA PHE A 191 -50.10 10.15 -3.47
C PHE A 191 -50.88 8.84 -3.65
N LEU A 192 -50.24 7.69 -3.40
CA LEU A 192 -50.91 6.39 -3.46
C LEU A 192 -52.09 6.33 -2.49
N GLN A 193 -51.91 6.75 -1.24
CA GLN A 193 -53.02 6.83 -0.27
C GLN A 193 -54.15 7.71 -0.76
N TYR A 194 -53.85 8.93 -1.24
CA TYR A 194 -54.88 9.87 -1.67
C TYR A 194 -55.70 9.32 -2.83
N VAL A 195 -55.05 8.68 -3.82
CA VAL A 195 -55.74 8.05 -4.95
C VAL A 195 -56.64 6.91 -4.47
N THR A 196 -56.14 6.06 -3.57
CA THR A 196 -56.90 4.92 -3.04
C THR A 196 -58.09 5.36 -2.18
N ASP A 197 -57.90 6.31 -1.27
CA ASP A 197 -58.95 6.69 -0.30
C ASP A 197 -59.97 7.67 -0.88
N ASN A 198 -59.53 8.65 -1.70
CA ASN A 198 -60.40 9.76 -2.13
C ASN A 198 -60.87 9.65 -3.58
N ILE A 199 -60.11 9.05 -4.49
CA ILE A 199 -60.45 9.03 -5.92
C ILE A 199 -61.15 7.73 -6.30
N ALA A 200 -60.62 6.58 -5.86
CA ALA A 200 -61.22 5.27 -6.16
C ALA A 200 -62.65 5.13 -5.61
N THR A 201 -62.98 5.89 -4.57
CA THR A 201 -64.29 5.91 -3.89
C THR A 201 -65.28 6.93 -4.48
N THR A 202 -64.81 8.01 -5.13
CA THR A 202 -65.67 9.13 -5.58
C THR A 202 -65.88 9.23 -7.10
N THR A 203 -65.26 8.37 -7.92
CA THR A 203 -65.35 8.37 -9.41
C THR A 203 -65.01 9.72 -10.10
N ASN A 204 -64.40 10.68 -9.40
CA ASN A 204 -64.09 12.00 -9.96
C ASN A 204 -62.77 11.97 -10.75
N LEU A 205 -62.88 11.69 -12.06
CA LEU A 205 -61.74 11.57 -12.98
C LEU A 205 -60.96 12.87 -13.15
N ASN A 206 -61.58 14.04 -12.99
CA ASN A 206 -60.88 15.32 -13.15
C ASN A 206 -59.83 15.53 -12.05
N ASN A 207 -60.16 15.21 -10.79
CA ASN A 207 -59.19 15.28 -9.69
C ASN A 207 -58.03 14.30 -9.89
N LEU A 208 -58.31 13.12 -10.45
CA LEU A 208 -57.27 12.15 -10.80
C LEU A 208 -56.31 12.71 -11.84
N TYR A 209 -56.81 13.29 -12.93
CA TYR A 209 -55.95 13.86 -13.98
C TYR A 209 -55.08 15.00 -13.45
N VAL A 210 -55.63 15.92 -12.64
CA VAL A 210 -54.86 17.03 -12.06
C VAL A 210 -53.69 16.52 -11.20
N ILE A 211 -53.95 15.56 -10.31
CA ILE A 211 -52.91 15.03 -9.43
C ILE A 211 -51.91 14.18 -10.22
N ALA A 212 -52.38 13.38 -11.18
CA ALA A 212 -51.50 12.61 -12.05
C ALA A 212 -50.56 13.52 -12.86
N THR A 213 -51.06 14.62 -13.43
CA THR A 213 -50.22 15.62 -14.11
C THR A 213 -49.21 16.24 -13.13
N GLY A 214 -49.62 16.56 -11.91
CA GLY A 214 -48.72 17.03 -10.86
C GLY A 214 -47.59 16.04 -10.55
N VAL A 215 -47.91 14.75 -10.38
CA VAL A 215 -46.93 13.68 -10.12
C VAL A 215 -46.01 13.46 -11.30
N ILE A 216 -46.49 13.55 -12.54
CA ILE A 216 -45.66 13.47 -13.75
C ILE A 216 -44.64 14.62 -13.75
N ILE A 217 -45.07 15.86 -13.49
CA ILE A 217 -44.18 17.03 -13.40
C ILE A 217 -43.13 16.82 -12.30
N LEU A 218 -43.55 16.36 -11.12
CA LEU A 218 -42.63 16.05 -10.01
C LEU A 218 -41.63 14.96 -10.37
N THR A 219 -42.07 13.93 -11.11
CA THR A 219 -41.20 12.83 -11.58
C THR A 219 -40.16 13.32 -12.57
N VAL A 220 -40.54 14.20 -13.50
CA VAL A 220 -39.59 14.84 -14.45
C VAL A 220 -38.58 15.69 -13.69
N PHE A 221 -39.01 16.48 -12.69
CA PHE A 221 -38.11 17.29 -11.88
C PHE A 221 -37.17 16.42 -11.03
N HIS A 222 -37.67 15.33 -10.44
CA HIS A 222 -36.86 14.34 -9.75
C HIS A 222 -35.79 13.74 -10.68
N ALA A 223 -36.18 13.30 -11.88
CA ALA A 223 -35.24 12.75 -12.86
C ALA A 223 -34.17 13.77 -13.28
N PHE A 224 -34.55 15.03 -13.49
CA PHE A 224 -33.60 16.10 -13.79
C PHE A 224 -32.64 16.37 -12.62
N THR A 225 -33.15 16.43 -11.39
CA THR A 225 -32.32 16.61 -10.19
C THR A 225 -31.33 15.47 -10.01
N GLU A 226 -31.78 14.22 -10.24
CA GLU A 226 -30.93 13.03 -10.19
C GLU A 226 -29.83 13.06 -11.28
N TYR A 227 -30.15 13.53 -12.49
CA TYR A 227 -29.16 13.74 -13.55
C TYR A 227 -28.10 14.78 -13.15
N VAL A 228 -28.52 15.95 -12.64
CA VAL A 228 -27.61 17.00 -12.19
C VAL A 228 -26.73 16.50 -11.04
N ARG A 229 -27.33 15.85 -10.04
CA ARG A 229 -26.61 15.25 -8.91
C ARG A 229 -25.59 14.22 -9.38
N SER A 230 -25.96 13.32 -10.28
CA SER A 230 -25.08 12.26 -10.79
C SER A 230 -23.87 12.83 -11.53
N ASN A 231 -24.06 13.84 -12.38
CA ASN A 231 -22.94 14.52 -13.04
C ASN A 231 -22.02 15.21 -12.03
N PHE A 232 -22.57 15.84 -11.00
CA PHE A 232 -21.78 16.48 -9.95
C PHE A 232 -20.98 15.46 -9.11
N VAL A 233 -21.54 14.28 -8.86
CA VAL A 233 -20.81 13.16 -8.22
C VAL A 233 -19.64 12.70 -9.09
N ILE A 234 -19.81 12.58 -10.41
CA ILE A 234 -18.72 12.21 -11.33
C ILE A 234 -17.61 13.25 -11.29
N TYR A 235 -17.96 14.54 -11.39
CA TYR A 235 -16.99 15.63 -11.31
C TYR A 235 -16.21 15.60 -9.99
N LEU A 236 -16.91 15.55 -8.86
CA LEU A 236 -16.28 15.52 -7.53
C LEU A 236 -15.38 14.29 -7.36
N THR A 237 -15.84 13.13 -7.83
CA THR A 237 -15.05 11.90 -7.78
C THR A 237 -13.77 12.07 -8.57
N ASN A 238 -13.82 12.42 -9.85
CA ASN A 238 -12.62 12.55 -10.68
C ASN A 238 -11.62 13.61 -10.16
N SER A 239 -12.10 14.78 -9.72
CA SER A 239 -11.22 15.82 -9.14
C SER A 239 -10.52 15.36 -7.88
N LEU A 240 -11.20 14.58 -7.02
CA LEU A 240 -10.56 13.98 -5.85
C LEU A 240 -9.55 12.90 -6.26
N SER A 241 -9.84 12.12 -7.31
CA SER A 241 -8.91 11.12 -7.84
C SER A 241 -7.58 11.72 -8.25
N GLU A 242 -7.65 12.80 -9.02
CA GLU A 242 -6.48 13.53 -9.49
C GLU A 242 -5.67 14.07 -8.31
N TYR A 243 -6.32 14.75 -7.37
CA TYR A 243 -5.66 15.33 -6.20
C TYR A 243 -4.97 14.27 -5.33
N PHE A 244 -5.65 13.17 -5.02
CA PHE A 244 -5.07 12.11 -4.18
C PHE A 244 -3.98 11.33 -4.89
N SER A 245 -4.22 10.91 -6.14
CA SER A 245 -3.24 10.13 -6.90
C SER A 245 -1.96 10.95 -7.13
N SER A 246 -2.10 12.23 -7.47
CA SER A 246 -0.98 13.17 -7.60
C SER A 246 -0.26 13.39 -6.27
N GLY A 247 -1.01 13.57 -5.16
CA GLY A 247 -0.44 13.76 -3.83
C GLY A 247 0.34 12.54 -3.33
N VAL A 248 -0.21 11.33 -3.50
CA VAL A 248 0.47 10.07 -3.13
C VAL A 248 1.71 9.86 -4.01
N MET A 249 1.60 10.10 -5.32
CA MET A 249 2.75 10.00 -6.23
C MET A 249 3.85 11.01 -5.86
N SER A 250 3.49 12.26 -5.58
CA SER A 250 4.43 13.29 -5.15
C SER A 250 5.14 12.93 -3.85
N HIS A 251 4.42 12.33 -2.90
CA HIS A 251 5.03 11.82 -1.66
C HIS A 251 5.94 10.62 -1.93
N LEU A 252 5.51 9.66 -2.75
CA LEU A 252 6.28 8.47 -3.11
C LEU A 252 7.63 8.84 -3.74
N LEU A 253 7.67 9.85 -4.61
CA LEU A 253 8.90 10.36 -5.23
C LEU A 253 9.89 11.01 -4.25
N LYS A 254 9.45 11.38 -3.04
CA LYS A 254 10.30 11.97 -1.99
C LYS A 254 10.84 10.93 -1.01
N LEU A 255 10.36 9.69 -1.06
CA LEU A 255 10.79 8.63 -0.13
C LEU A 255 12.26 8.25 -0.36
N PRO A 256 12.98 7.83 0.71
CA PRO A 256 14.36 7.39 0.58
C PRO A 256 14.49 6.10 -0.23
N LEU A 257 15.66 5.86 -0.83
CA LEU A 257 15.93 4.68 -1.66
C LEU A 257 15.66 3.36 -0.92
N GLU A 258 15.98 3.30 0.38
CA GLU A 258 15.76 2.14 1.24
C GLU A 258 14.30 1.65 1.24
N TYR A 259 13.34 2.57 1.10
CA TYR A 259 11.91 2.22 1.04
C TYR A 259 11.61 1.29 -0.14
N PHE A 260 12.24 1.54 -1.29
CA PHE A 260 12.04 0.79 -2.54
C PHE A 260 12.82 -0.52 -2.58
N GLU A 261 14.02 -0.55 -1.99
CA GLU A 261 14.85 -1.78 -1.95
C GLU A 261 14.24 -2.88 -1.06
N ARG A 262 13.43 -2.52 -0.05
CA ARG A 262 12.81 -3.46 0.90
C ARG A 262 11.49 -4.07 0.45
N ARG A 263 10.87 -3.54 -0.60
CA ARG A 263 9.51 -3.88 -1.00
C ARG A 263 9.44 -4.37 -2.44
N HIS A 264 8.57 -5.32 -2.69
CA HIS A 264 8.25 -5.72 -4.06
C HIS A 264 7.50 -4.60 -4.79
N LYS A 265 7.90 -4.34 -6.03
CA LYS A 265 7.24 -3.34 -6.91
C LYS A 265 5.73 -3.58 -7.03
N GLY A 266 5.30 -4.85 -7.06
CA GLY A 266 3.89 -5.24 -7.13
C GLY A 266 3.07 -4.85 -5.89
N ASP A 267 3.66 -4.88 -4.69
CA ASP A 267 2.96 -4.44 -3.47
C ASP A 267 2.82 -2.92 -3.44
N ILE A 268 3.88 -2.17 -3.81
CA ILE A 268 3.81 -0.71 -3.93
C ILE A 268 2.70 -0.31 -4.92
N LEU A 269 2.62 -0.97 -6.08
CA LEU A 269 1.56 -0.73 -7.06
C LEU A 269 0.17 -1.05 -6.51
N SER A 270 0.01 -2.17 -5.80
CA SER A 270 -1.27 -2.54 -5.18
C SER A 270 -1.73 -1.52 -4.14
N ARG A 271 -0.81 -0.98 -3.33
CA ARG A 271 -1.10 0.08 -2.35
C ARG A 271 -1.42 1.41 -3.01
N PHE A 272 -0.78 1.73 -4.13
CA PHE A 272 -1.13 2.91 -4.92
C PHE A 272 -2.57 2.81 -5.46
N HIS A 273 -2.99 1.63 -5.93
CA HIS A 273 -4.37 1.41 -6.38
C HIS A 273 -5.42 1.50 -5.27
N SER A 274 -5.05 1.32 -4.00
CA SER A 274 -5.95 1.56 -2.86
C SER A 274 -6.52 2.99 -2.85
N VAL A 275 -5.87 3.97 -3.50
CA VAL A 275 -6.38 5.35 -3.64
C VAL A 275 -7.76 5.36 -4.29
N ASN A 276 -7.92 4.59 -5.38
CA ASN A 276 -9.15 4.57 -6.17
C ASN A 276 -10.32 3.96 -5.37
N GLU A 277 -10.05 2.90 -4.61
CA GLU A 277 -11.06 2.26 -3.75
C GLU A 277 -11.50 3.17 -2.60
N ILE A 278 -10.55 3.84 -1.93
CA ILE A 278 -10.85 4.76 -0.82
C ILE A 278 -11.69 5.94 -1.33
N GLN A 279 -11.29 6.53 -2.45
CA GLN A 279 -11.93 7.70 -3.00
C GLN A 279 -13.37 7.41 -3.43
N SER A 280 -13.59 6.36 -4.26
CA SER A 280 -14.92 6.01 -4.76
C SER A 280 -15.93 5.75 -3.63
N LYS A 281 -15.47 5.10 -2.56
CA LYS A 281 -16.29 4.85 -1.37
C LYS A 281 -16.51 6.08 -0.49
N ILE A 282 -15.58 7.03 -0.44
CA ILE A 282 -15.75 8.23 0.38
C ILE A 282 -16.62 9.28 -0.30
N THR A 283 -16.50 9.46 -1.61
CA THR A 283 -17.26 10.50 -2.33
C THR A 283 -18.71 10.10 -2.55
N THR A 284 -18.94 8.94 -3.15
CA THR A 284 -20.28 8.51 -3.59
C THR A 284 -21.08 7.94 -2.42
N ASP A 285 -20.51 6.98 -1.69
CA ASP A 285 -21.28 6.23 -0.70
C ASP A 285 -21.56 7.04 0.57
N SER A 286 -20.75 8.06 0.91
CA SER A 286 -20.82 8.69 2.25
C SER A 286 -22.01 9.62 2.33
N ILE A 287 -22.21 10.36 1.23
CA ILE A 287 -23.31 11.30 1.07
C ILE A 287 -24.63 10.51 1.09
N ASN A 288 -24.69 9.43 0.31
CA ASN A 288 -25.85 8.55 0.30
C ASN A 288 -26.12 7.95 1.69
N THR A 289 -25.08 7.59 2.45
CA THR A 289 -25.24 7.03 3.81
C THR A 289 -25.86 8.04 4.78
N VAL A 290 -25.42 9.30 4.77
CA VAL A 290 -25.99 10.34 5.65
C VAL A 290 -27.48 10.56 5.35
N LEU A 291 -27.83 10.59 4.07
CA LEU A 291 -29.21 10.80 3.61
C LEU A 291 -30.08 9.58 3.91
N ASP A 292 -29.60 8.37 3.66
CA ASP A 292 -30.30 7.14 4.04
C ASP A 292 -30.62 7.16 5.54
N GLY A 293 -29.67 7.60 6.38
CA GLY A 293 -29.89 7.82 7.82
C GLY A 293 -31.03 8.80 8.14
N LEU A 294 -31.08 9.95 7.45
CA LEU A 294 -32.14 10.95 7.61
C LEU A 294 -33.51 10.40 7.17
N VAL A 295 -33.56 9.70 6.04
CA VAL A 295 -34.80 9.11 5.51
C VAL A 295 -35.32 8.01 6.43
N ILE A 296 -34.43 7.18 7.00
CA ILE A 296 -34.80 6.18 8.01
C ILE A 296 -35.49 6.86 9.18
N VAL A 297 -34.94 7.96 9.71
CA VAL A 297 -35.55 8.69 10.83
C VAL A 297 -36.90 9.28 10.45
N LEU A 298 -37.01 9.94 9.29
CA LEU A 298 -38.28 10.53 8.83
C LEU A 298 -39.35 9.46 8.58
N ALA A 299 -38.99 8.36 7.92
CA ALA A 299 -39.90 7.25 7.66
C ALA A 299 -40.38 6.61 8.97
N LEU A 300 -39.50 6.43 9.97
CA LEU A 300 -39.88 5.93 11.29
C LEU A 300 -40.86 6.86 12.01
N ILE A 301 -40.65 8.19 11.94
CA ILE A 301 -41.58 9.17 12.52
C ILE A 301 -42.93 9.06 11.84
N ILE A 302 -42.97 9.10 10.50
CA ILE A 302 -44.22 9.00 9.73
C ILE A 302 -44.93 7.69 10.05
N MET A 303 -44.24 6.55 9.98
CA MET A 303 -44.82 5.24 10.30
C MET A 303 -45.35 5.15 11.73
N SER A 304 -44.65 5.76 12.71
CA SER A 304 -45.10 5.81 14.10
C SER A 304 -46.39 6.60 14.27
N VAL A 305 -46.59 7.67 13.49
CA VAL A 305 -47.84 8.43 13.45
C VAL A 305 -49.00 7.60 12.90
N TYR A 306 -48.75 6.75 11.88
CA TYR A 306 -49.78 5.84 11.37
C TYR A 306 -50.11 4.72 12.38
N SER A 307 -49.09 4.01 12.87
CA SER A 307 -49.25 2.97 13.91
C SER A 307 -47.92 2.66 14.59
N TRP A 308 -47.86 2.96 15.89
CA TRP A 308 -46.72 2.60 16.72
C TRP A 308 -46.49 1.07 16.79
N PHE A 309 -47.57 0.29 16.85
CA PHE A 309 -47.48 -1.18 16.97
C PHE A 309 -46.89 -1.83 15.71
N LEU A 310 -47.37 -1.45 14.52
CA LEU A 310 -46.79 -1.95 13.26
C LEU A 310 -45.33 -1.51 13.11
N THR A 311 -45.01 -0.28 13.51
CA THR A 311 -43.63 0.24 13.45
C THR A 311 -42.67 -0.52 14.35
N LEU A 312 -43.12 -0.99 15.53
CA LEU A 312 -42.34 -1.86 16.41
C LEU A 312 -41.96 -3.19 15.75
N ILE A 313 -42.87 -3.77 14.96
CA ILE A 313 -42.60 -5.03 14.23
C ILE A 313 -41.47 -4.79 13.20
N VAL A 314 -41.58 -3.74 12.39
CA VAL A 314 -40.60 -3.39 11.36
C VAL A 314 -39.22 -3.10 11.98
N THR A 315 -39.19 -2.32 13.07
CA THR A 315 -37.94 -1.96 13.77
C THR A 315 -37.31 -3.16 14.49
N SER A 316 -38.10 -4.14 14.95
CA SER A 316 -37.56 -5.38 15.53
C SER A 316 -36.82 -6.21 14.47
N ALA A 317 -37.38 -6.36 13.27
CA ALA A 317 -36.72 -7.06 12.15
C ALA A 317 -35.42 -6.34 11.75
N PHE A 318 -35.45 -5.01 11.68
CA PHE A 318 -34.24 -4.22 11.42
C PHE A 318 -33.15 -4.43 12.48
N THR A 319 -33.52 -4.50 13.76
CA THR A 319 -32.57 -4.74 14.87
C THR A 319 -31.95 -6.14 14.77
N ILE A 320 -32.74 -7.16 14.44
CA ILE A 320 -32.27 -8.52 14.20
C ILE A 320 -31.26 -8.55 13.04
N TYR A 321 -31.57 -7.87 11.93
CA TYR A 321 -30.67 -7.77 10.78
C TYR A 321 -29.33 -7.10 11.14
N LEU A 322 -29.36 -6.01 11.90
CA LEU A 322 -28.16 -5.32 12.38
C LEU A 322 -27.28 -6.24 13.24
N LEU A 323 -27.89 -7.01 14.14
CA LEU A 323 -27.17 -7.96 14.99
C LEU A 323 -26.50 -9.07 14.18
N LEU A 324 -27.21 -9.66 13.21
CA LEU A 324 -26.66 -10.67 12.30
C LEU A 324 -25.43 -10.13 11.55
N ARG A 325 -25.53 -8.93 10.98
CA ARG A 325 -24.40 -8.26 10.30
C ARG A 325 -23.24 -7.95 11.25
N ALA A 326 -23.52 -7.53 12.48
CA ALA A 326 -22.49 -7.17 13.47
C ALA A 326 -21.69 -8.40 13.93
N ILE A 327 -22.35 -9.53 14.18
CA ILE A 327 -21.71 -10.78 14.62
C ILE A 327 -20.77 -11.31 13.53
N SER A 328 -21.17 -11.23 12.27
CA SER A 328 -20.41 -11.80 11.17
C SER A 328 -19.36 -10.84 10.56
N TYR A 329 -19.31 -9.58 11.00
CA TYR A 329 -18.38 -8.58 10.49
C TYR A 329 -16.91 -9.01 10.58
N ASN A 330 -16.47 -9.53 11.73
CA ASN A 330 -15.07 -9.95 11.91
C ASN A 330 -14.69 -11.07 10.94
N HIS A 331 -15.63 -11.96 10.61
CA HIS A 331 -15.39 -12.99 9.61
C HIS A 331 -15.18 -12.40 8.22
N LEU A 332 -16.08 -11.51 7.78
CA LEU A 332 -15.98 -10.84 6.48
C LEU A 332 -14.69 -10.03 6.36
N LYS A 333 -14.36 -9.23 7.39
CA LYS A 333 -13.13 -8.43 7.45
C LYS A 333 -11.89 -9.29 7.18
N ASN A 334 -11.77 -10.42 7.89
CA ASN A 334 -10.62 -11.31 7.73
C ASN A 334 -10.57 -11.94 6.33
N GLN A 335 -11.72 -12.30 5.73
CA GLN A 335 -11.73 -12.84 4.37
C GLN A 335 -11.33 -11.78 3.33
N THR A 336 -11.80 -10.54 3.49
CA THR A 336 -11.42 -9.41 2.63
C THR A 336 -9.92 -9.14 2.68
N GLU A 337 -9.32 -9.14 3.87
CA GLU A 337 -7.87 -8.98 4.04
C GLU A 337 -7.08 -10.09 3.36
N ILE A 338 -7.54 -11.35 3.47
CA ILE A 338 -6.93 -12.49 2.77
C ILE A 338 -7.03 -12.30 1.24
N SER A 339 -8.21 -11.95 0.71
CA SER A 339 -8.41 -11.72 -0.73
C SER A 339 -7.46 -10.65 -1.28
N ILE A 340 -7.35 -9.50 -0.62
CA ILE A 340 -6.45 -8.42 -1.02
C ILE A 340 -5.00 -8.90 -1.09
N GLY A 341 -4.54 -9.65 -0.08
CA GLY A 341 -3.20 -10.20 -0.07
C GLY A 341 -2.94 -11.25 -1.17
N GLU A 342 -3.92 -12.12 -1.46
CA GLU A 342 -3.78 -13.07 -2.57
C GLU A 342 -3.72 -12.37 -3.94
N HIS A 343 -4.50 -11.30 -4.15
CA HIS A 343 -4.42 -10.48 -5.36
C HIS A 343 -3.06 -9.78 -5.51
N ALA A 344 -2.46 -9.30 -4.41
CA ALA A 344 -1.11 -8.75 -4.43
C ALA A 344 -0.05 -9.80 -4.84
N ASN A 345 -0.21 -11.05 -4.39
CA ASN A 345 0.66 -12.16 -4.80
C ASN A 345 0.51 -12.50 -6.29
N VAL A 346 -0.72 -12.49 -6.82
CA VAL A 346 -0.98 -12.68 -8.26
C VAL A 346 -0.27 -11.61 -9.09
N ASN A 347 -0.40 -10.34 -8.70
CA ASN A 347 0.25 -9.23 -9.39
C ASN A 347 1.78 -9.32 -9.33
N SER A 348 2.32 -9.70 -8.17
CA SER A 348 3.76 -9.88 -8.00
C SER A 348 4.29 -11.02 -8.89
N LYS A 349 3.58 -12.16 -8.94
CA LYS A 349 3.97 -13.29 -9.80
C LYS A 349 3.85 -12.95 -11.28
N PHE A 350 2.84 -12.17 -11.66
CA PHE A 350 2.69 -11.68 -13.02
C PHE A 350 3.89 -10.80 -13.43
N LEU A 351 4.26 -9.82 -12.60
CA LEU A 351 5.42 -8.96 -12.87
C LEU A 351 6.73 -9.76 -12.95
N GLU A 352 6.93 -10.74 -12.06
CA GLU A 352 8.09 -11.65 -12.09
C GLU A 352 8.18 -12.36 -13.46
N ILE A 353 7.09 -12.98 -13.93
CA ILE A 353 7.05 -13.70 -15.20
C ILE A 353 7.37 -12.78 -16.39
N ILE A 354 6.81 -11.57 -16.41
CA ILE A 354 7.06 -10.59 -17.48
C ILE A 354 8.53 -10.14 -17.47
N GLN A 355 9.08 -9.84 -16.29
CA GLN A 355 10.49 -9.45 -16.15
C GLN A 355 11.45 -10.60 -16.52
N SER A 356 11.05 -11.85 -16.27
CA SER A 356 11.83 -13.05 -16.58
C SER A 356 11.41 -13.73 -17.88
N ILE A 357 10.75 -13.05 -18.83
CA ILE A 357 10.16 -13.72 -19.99
C ILE A 357 11.22 -14.38 -20.90
N MET A 358 12.39 -13.75 -21.06
CA MET A 358 13.48 -14.28 -21.87
C MET A 358 13.97 -15.66 -21.39
N PRO A 359 14.40 -15.84 -20.12
CA PRO A 359 14.79 -17.16 -19.64
C PRO A 359 13.63 -18.16 -19.69
N VAL A 360 12.38 -17.73 -19.43
CA VAL A 360 11.22 -18.63 -19.55
C VAL A 360 11.08 -19.21 -20.97
N LYS A 361 11.33 -18.39 -21.99
CA LYS A 361 11.35 -18.82 -23.40
C LYS A 361 12.53 -19.73 -23.73
N ILE A 362 13.74 -19.36 -23.30
CA ILE A 362 14.96 -20.15 -23.56
C ILE A 362 14.87 -21.54 -22.94
N PHE A 363 14.36 -21.64 -21.71
CA PHE A 363 14.22 -22.91 -20.99
C PHE A 363 12.90 -23.64 -21.30
N ALA A 364 12.06 -23.12 -22.21
CA ALA A 364 10.76 -23.67 -22.58
C ALA A 364 9.88 -24.01 -21.35
N LYS A 365 9.82 -23.08 -20.38
CA LYS A 365 9.10 -23.25 -19.11
C LYS A 365 7.77 -22.51 -19.06
N GLU A 366 7.18 -22.14 -20.19
CA GLU A 366 5.91 -21.39 -20.25
C GLU A 366 4.80 -22.09 -19.47
N GLU A 367 4.64 -23.40 -19.66
CA GLU A 367 3.61 -24.16 -18.95
C GLU A 367 3.86 -24.20 -17.43
N THR A 368 5.13 -24.32 -17.02
CA THR A 368 5.50 -24.32 -15.60
C THR A 368 5.17 -22.99 -14.95
N MET A 369 5.54 -21.88 -15.61
CA MET A 369 5.24 -20.53 -15.12
C MET A 369 3.74 -20.23 -15.13
N TYR A 370 3.02 -20.65 -16.18
CA TYR A 370 1.57 -20.54 -16.26
C TYR A 370 0.89 -21.29 -15.12
N ARG A 371 1.27 -22.55 -14.85
CA ARG A 371 0.73 -23.35 -13.73
C ARG A 371 1.02 -22.68 -12.39
N SER A 372 2.23 -22.14 -12.20
CA SER A 372 2.59 -21.40 -10.99
C SER A 372 1.70 -20.17 -10.79
N TRP A 373 1.55 -19.31 -11.80
CA TRP A 373 0.66 -18.15 -11.75
C TRP A 373 -0.80 -18.55 -11.54
N LYS A 374 -1.29 -19.58 -12.26
CA LYS A 374 -2.64 -20.11 -12.13
C LYS A 374 -2.95 -20.57 -10.70
N ASN A 375 -1.97 -21.16 -10.00
CA ASN A 375 -2.15 -21.56 -8.60
C ASN A 375 -2.40 -20.35 -7.68
N TYR A 376 -1.68 -19.24 -7.88
CA TYR A 376 -1.95 -18.00 -7.16
C TYR A 376 -3.31 -17.41 -7.54
N PHE A 377 -3.64 -17.41 -8.82
CA PHE A 377 -4.93 -16.92 -9.32
C PHE A 377 -6.10 -17.69 -8.71
N ILE A 378 -6.03 -19.02 -8.68
CA ILE A 378 -7.06 -19.87 -8.07
C ILE A 378 -7.19 -19.58 -6.56
N LYS A 379 -6.09 -19.34 -5.84
CA LYS A 379 -6.15 -18.95 -4.41
C LYS A 379 -6.88 -17.63 -4.23
N ALA A 380 -6.60 -16.62 -5.05
CA ALA A 380 -7.29 -15.33 -5.03
C ALA A 380 -8.79 -15.48 -5.32
N VAL A 381 -9.15 -16.20 -6.39
CA VAL A 381 -10.56 -16.48 -6.74
C VAL A 381 -11.27 -17.24 -5.62
N ASN A 382 -10.62 -18.23 -4.99
CA ASN A 382 -11.20 -18.96 -3.86
C ASN A 382 -11.42 -18.06 -2.63
N ALA A 383 -10.58 -17.05 -2.41
CA ALA A 383 -10.80 -16.06 -1.36
C ALA A 383 -12.03 -15.18 -1.69
N ASP A 384 -12.18 -14.76 -2.95
CA ASP A 384 -13.33 -13.98 -3.41
C ASP A 384 -14.64 -14.78 -3.35
N ILE A 385 -14.59 -16.08 -3.66
CA ILE A 385 -15.75 -16.98 -3.51
C ILE A 385 -16.20 -17.03 -2.05
N LYS A 386 -15.29 -17.10 -1.08
CA LYS A 386 -15.66 -17.11 0.36
C LYS A 386 -16.34 -15.80 0.78
N ILE A 387 -15.84 -14.67 0.30
CA ILE A 387 -16.47 -13.35 0.52
C ILE A 387 -17.86 -13.33 -0.11
N SER A 388 -17.98 -13.81 -1.35
CA SER A 388 -19.23 -13.86 -2.10
C SER A 388 -20.27 -14.77 -1.44
N GLN A 389 -19.86 -15.96 -0.97
CA GLN A 389 -20.72 -16.87 -0.22
C GLN A 389 -21.23 -16.23 1.08
N ALA A 390 -20.38 -15.53 1.83
CA ALA A 390 -20.81 -14.79 3.00
C ALA A 390 -21.86 -13.71 2.64
N ASN A 391 -21.65 -12.98 1.54
CA ASN A 391 -22.61 -11.99 1.05
C ASN A 391 -23.93 -12.62 0.57
N ILE A 392 -23.88 -13.79 -0.08
CA ILE A 392 -25.08 -14.54 -0.48
C ILE A 392 -25.89 -14.96 0.75
N VAL A 393 -25.24 -15.50 1.78
CA VAL A 393 -25.92 -15.86 3.03
C VAL A 393 -26.60 -14.63 3.64
N TYR A 394 -25.93 -13.48 3.69
CA TYR A 394 -26.55 -12.24 4.18
C TYR A 394 -27.75 -11.81 3.33
N ASN A 395 -27.65 -11.91 2.01
CA ASN A 395 -28.73 -11.53 1.11
C ASN A 395 -29.95 -12.45 1.28
N VAL A 396 -29.72 -13.77 1.39
CA VAL A 396 -30.79 -14.74 1.65
C VAL A 396 -31.44 -14.50 3.01
N SER A 397 -30.64 -14.28 4.08
CA SER A 397 -31.16 -13.93 5.40
C SER A 397 -31.98 -12.64 5.38
N ASN A 398 -31.52 -11.63 4.62
CA ASN A 398 -32.22 -10.36 4.42
C ASN A 398 -33.59 -10.57 3.75
N ILE A 399 -33.61 -11.30 2.63
CA ILE A 399 -34.83 -11.60 1.87
C ILE A 399 -35.85 -12.34 2.75
N LEU A 400 -35.41 -13.40 3.44
CA LEU A 400 -36.32 -14.16 4.31
C LEU A 400 -36.88 -13.28 5.42
N LEU A 401 -36.01 -12.60 6.17
CA LEU A 401 -36.41 -11.79 7.32
C LEU A 401 -37.44 -10.71 6.94
N PHE A 402 -37.17 -9.93 5.88
CA PHE A 402 -38.06 -8.84 5.48
C PHE A 402 -39.30 -9.31 4.72
N ASN A 403 -39.29 -10.48 4.06
CA ASN A 403 -40.51 -11.04 3.49
C ASN A 403 -41.44 -11.62 4.57
N PHE A 404 -40.89 -12.29 5.60
CA PHE A 404 -41.70 -12.73 6.74
C PHE A 404 -42.30 -11.53 7.49
N GLU A 405 -41.49 -10.51 7.74
CA GLU A 405 -41.94 -9.24 8.33
C GLU A 405 -43.03 -8.58 7.48
N HIS A 406 -42.87 -8.53 6.15
CA HIS A 406 -43.87 -7.99 5.23
C HIS A 406 -45.23 -8.70 5.34
N VAL A 407 -45.23 -10.03 5.35
CA VAL A 407 -46.47 -10.83 5.50
C VAL A 407 -47.13 -10.54 6.85
N LEU A 408 -46.37 -10.48 7.94
CA LEU A 408 -46.89 -10.15 9.28
C LEU A 408 -47.54 -8.76 9.29
N VAL A 409 -46.88 -7.75 8.72
CA VAL A 409 -47.41 -6.39 8.62
C VAL A 409 -48.70 -6.35 7.79
N ILE A 410 -48.79 -7.11 6.69
CA ILE A 410 -50.03 -7.20 5.91
C ILE A 410 -51.15 -7.85 6.71
N CYS A 411 -50.92 -9.00 7.36
CA CYS A 411 -51.97 -9.71 8.10
C CYS A 411 -52.52 -8.86 9.26
N ILE A 412 -51.62 -8.23 10.03
CA ILE A 412 -52.02 -7.36 11.14
C ILE A 412 -52.65 -6.07 10.62
N GLY A 413 -52.07 -5.46 9.59
CA GLY A 413 -52.59 -4.25 8.95
C GLY A 413 -53.98 -4.45 8.35
N ALA A 414 -54.23 -5.58 7.69
CA ALA A 414 -55.56 -5.94 7.18
C ALA A 414 -56.57 -6.13 8.32
N THR A 415 -56.15 -6.66 9.46
CA THR A 415 -57.01 -6.75 10.66
C THR A 415 -57.37 -5.35 11.19
N LEU A 416 -56.44 -4.40 11.15
CA LEU A 416 -56.70 -2.99 11.49
C LEU A 416 -57.67 -2.32 10.51
N VAL A 417 -57.62 -2.71 9.23
CA VAL A 417 -58.60 -2.23 8.22
C VAL A 417 -59.98 -2.83 8.47
N ILE A 418 -60.08 -4.14 8.73
CA ILE A 418 -61.35 -4.83 9.03
C ILE A 418 -62.00 -4.26 10.30
N THR A 419 -61.19 -3.86 11.28
CA THR A 419 -61.67 -3.23 12.53
C THR A 419 -61.91 -1.72 12.40
N ASN A 420 -61.86 -1.16 11.19
CA ASN A 420 -62.04 0.27 10.87
C ASN A 420 -61.07 1.22 11.60
N GLN A 421 -59.90 0.73 12.04
CA GLN A 421 -58.84 1.56 12.61
C GLN A 421 -57.89 2.13 11.54
N PHE A 422 -57.82 1.48 10.37
CA PHE A 422 -57.02 1.89 9.21
C PHE A 422 -57.90 1.99 7.96
N SER A 423 -57.65 2.98 7.09
CA SER A 423 -58.17 2.94 5.72
C SER A 423 -57.32 2.02 4.84
N VAL A 424 -57.88 1.61 3.69
CA VAL A 424 -57.13 0.83 2.69
C VAL A 424 -55.93 1.63 2.17
N GLY A 425 -56.10 2.92 1.90
CA GLY A 425 -55.01 3.81 1.47
C GLY A 425 -53.95 4.02 2.56
N MET A 426 -54.33 4.09 3.84
CA MET A 426 -53.37 4.15 4.95
C MET A 426 -52.50 2.90 5.01
N LEU A 427 -53.08 1.72 4.81
CA LEU A 427 -52.31 0.47 4.75
C LEU A 427 -51.35 0.47 3.55
N VAL A 428 -51.81 0.90 2.37
CA VAL A 428 -50.96 1.01 1.16
C VAL A 428 -49.79 1.98 1.39
N ALA A 429 -50.04 3.17 1.95
CA ALA A 429 -48.99 4.12 2.29
C ALA A 429 -48.03 3.56 3.34
N PHE A 430 -48.54 2.90 4.39
CA PHE A 430 -47.70 2.26 5.40
C PHE A 430 -46.78 1.20 4.79
N LEU A 431 -47.30 0.35 3.89
CA LEU A 431 -46.50 -0.66 3.19
C LEU A 431 -45.44 -0.02 2.28
N ALA A 432 -45.74 1.10 1.64
CA ALA A 432 -44.78 1.83 0.82
C ALA A 432 -43.69 2.50 1.66
N TYR A 433 -44.04 3.16 2.76
CA TYR A 433 -43.06 3.71 3.71
C TYR A 433 -42.18 2.62 4.34
N ARG A 434 -42.77 1.48 4.70
CA ARG A 434 -42.04 0.29 5.15
C ARG A 434 -41.01 -0.15 4.12
N GLN A 435 -41.40 -0.27 2.84
CA GLN A 435 -40.47 -0.68 1.79
C GLN A 435 -39.30 0.30 1.63
N THR A 436 -39.59 1.60 1.66
CA THR A 436 -38.56 2.64 1.65
C THR A 436 -37.62 2.52 2.85
N LEU A 437 -38.17 2.36 4.05
CA LEU A 437 -37.40 2.16 5.28
C LEU A 437 -36.49 0.92 5.16
N VAL A 438 -37.01 -0.23 4.76
CA VAL A 438 -36.23 -1.47 4.60
C VAL A 438 -35.10 -1.29 3.58
N ASN A 439 -35.38 -0.71 2.41
CA ASN A 439 -34.38 -0.46 1.37
C ASN A 439 -33.26 0.47 1.86
N LYS A 440 -33.63 1.59 2.50
CA LYS A 440 -32.68 2.58 3.01
C LYS A 440 -31.88 2.04 4.18
N ALA A 441 -32.52 1.32 5.09
CA ALA A 441 -31.88 0.79 6.29
C ALA A 441 -30.92 -0.38 5.97
N THR A 442 -31.27 -1.25 5.04
CA THR A 442 -30.37 -2.32 4.55
C THR A 442 -29.16 -1.73 3.82
N SER A 443 -29.37 -0.73 2.94
CA SER A 443 -28.29 0.00 2.27
C SER A 443 -27.37 0.71 3.28
N PHE A 444 -27.94 1.42 4.25
CA PHE A 444 -27.21 2.12 5.31
C PHE A 444 -26.33 1.17 6.13
N ILE A 445 -26.89 0.04 6.57
CA ILE A 445 -26.13 -0.99 7.29
C ILE A 445 -25.00 -1.53 6.42
N HIS A 446 -25.29 -1.89 5.17
CA HIS A 446 -24.29 -2.40 4.24
C HIS A 446 -23.11 -1.43 4.09
N LYS A 447 -23.41 -0.15 3.81
CA LYS A 447 -22.42 0.91 3.66
C LYS A 447 -21.60 1.12 4.94
N ILE A 448 -22.21 1.12 6.13
CA ILE A 448 -21.46 1.21 7.40
C ILE A 448 -20.42 0.11 7.53
N PHE A 449 -20.76 -1.13 7.16
CA PHE A 449 -19.82 -2.23 7.22
C PHE A 449 -18.74 -2.14 6.14
N GLU A 450 -19.09 -1.69 4.93
CA GLU A 450 -18.11 -1.37 3.90
C GLU A 450 -17.15 -0.25 4.35
N TYR A 451 -17.63 0.81 5.01
CA TYR A 451 -16.77 1.86 5.59
C TYR A 451 -15.75 1.30 6.57
N LYS A 452 -16.18 0.37 7.41
CA LYS A 452 -15.27 -0.31 8.32
C LYS A 452 -14.24 -1.18 7.59
N LEU A 453 -14.55 -1.69 6.40
CA LEU A 453 -13.61 -2.44 5.55
C LEU A 453 -12.62 -1.52 4.82
N ILE A 454 -13.02 -0.29 4.43
CA ILE A 454 -12.10 0.70 3.83
C ILE A 454 -10.92 1.01 4.75
N THR A 455 -11.07 0.83 6.07
CA THR A 455 -9.95 0.95 7.02
C THR A 455 -8.75 0.08 6.65
N ILE A 456 -8.97 -1.07 6.00
CA ILE A 456 -7.89 -1.92 5.47
C ILE A 456 -7.11 -1.16 4.39
N GLN A 457 -7.80 -0.56 3.42
CA GLN A 457 -7.16 0.20 2.34
C GLN A 457 -6.50 1.49 2.85
N ILE A 458 -7.12 2.17 3.83
CA ILE A 458 -6.52 3.37 4.47
C ILE A 458 -5.21 3.01 5.14
N ASN A 459 -5.15 1.91 5.88
CA ASN A 459 -3.92 1.48 6.55
C ASN A 459 -2.81 1.17 5.53
N ARG A 460 -3.14 0.63 4.35
CA ARG A 460 -2.17 0.36 3.29
C ARG A 460 -1.57 1.63 2.70
N ILE A 461 -2.38 2.67 2.47
CA ILE A 461 -1.89 3.98 2.03
C ILE A 461 -1.16 4.69 3.16
N ALA A 462 -1.62 4.53 4.40
CA ALA A 462 -0.98 5.11 5.56
C ALA A 462 0.47 4.67 5.65
N ASP A 463 0.77 3.38 5.48
CA ASP A 463 2.14 2.88 5.45
C ASP A 463 3.01 3.50 4.33
N ILE A 464 2.44 4.15 3.32
CA ILE A 464 3.20 5.00 2.38
C ILE A 464 3.34 6.41 2.95
N LEU A 465 2.21 7.05 3.27
CA LEU A 465 2.13 8.48 3.63
C LEU A 465 2.73 8.82 5.00
N THR A 466 2.89 7.85 5.89
CA THR A 466 3.49 8.02 7.21
C THR A 466 4.98 7.68 7.22
N GLN A 467 5.55 7.25 6.09
CA GLN A 467 6.99 7.01 6.02
C GLN A 467 7.73 8.35 6.21
N PRO A 468 8.82 8.33 6.99
CA PRO A 468 9.62 9.52 7.19
C PRO A 468 10.22 9.96 5.86
N LEU A 469 10.03 11.24 5.53
CA LEU A 469 10.73 11.88 4.44
C LEU A 469 12.17 12.18 4.86
N PRO A 470 13.12 12.21 3.92
CA PRO A 470 14.45 12.77 4.17
C PRO A 470 14.33 14.20 4.74
N PRO A 471 15.22 14.61 5.64
CA PRO A 471 15.21 15.97 6.18
C PRO A 471 15.28 17.00 5.06
N GLU A 472 14.58 18.13 5.24
CA GLU A 472 14.66 19.24 4.28
C GLU A 472 16.08 19.81 4.25
N ASP A 473 16.52 20.23 3.07
CA ASP A 473 17.84 20.83 2.88
C ASP A 473 17.97 22.11 3.75
N PRO A 474 19.06 22.27 4.52
CA PRO A 474 19.29 23.47 5.30
C PRO A 474 19.43 24.71 4.41
N ASN A 475 19.11 25.89 4.96
CA ASN A 475 19.32 27.18 4.28
C ASN A 475 20.80 27.59 4.14
N ILE A 476 21.77 26.73 4.47
CA ILE A 476 23.19 27.05 4.40
C ILE A 476 23.64 27.01 2.94
N VAL A 477 24.04 28.16 2.41
CA VAL A 477 24.47 28.32 1.02
C VAL A 477 25.99 28.42 0.99
N LYS A 478 26.69 27.31 0.73
CA LYS A 478 28.05 27.40 0.19
C LYS A 478 27.94 27.66 -1.31
N GLU A 479 28.23 28.88 -1.74
CA GLU A 479 28.02 29.32 -3.13
C GLU A 479 28.84 28.53 -4.15
N HIS A 480 30.05 28.11 -3.76
CA HIS A 480 30.97 27.41 -4.65
C HIS A 480 31.47 26.11 -4.00
N ILE A 481 31.15 24.99 -4.65
CA ILE A 481 31.64 23.66 -4.26
C ILE A 481 32.69 23.23 -5.28
N GLN A 482 33.89 22.96 -4.80
CA GLN A 482 35.08 22.59 -5.55
C GLN A 482 35.11 21.08 -5.84
N GLY A 483 34.65 20.25 -4.89
CA GLY A 483 34.51 18.80 -5.05
C GLY A 483 35.53 17.99 -4.24
N ASP A 484 36.09 18.55 -3.17
CA ASP A 484 36.87 17.83 -2.16
C ASP A 484 35.94 17.02 -1.26
N ILE A 485 36.25 15.75 -1.01
CA ILE A 485 35.41 14.85 -0.20
C ILE A 485 36.24 14.21 0.89
N LYS A 486 35.80 14.36 2.15
CA LYS A 486 36.39 13.66 3.31
C LYS A 486 35.34 12.73 3.91
N VAL A 487 35.69 11.45 3.94
CA VAL A 487 34.99 10.41 4.69
C VAL A 487 35.72 10.32 6.03
N GLU A 488 35.03 10.59 7.15
CA GLU A 488 35.65 10.59 8.48
C GLU A 488 35.02 9.53 9.39
N ASN A 489 35.80 8.50 9.71
CA ASN A 489 35.42 7.41 10.61
C ASN A 489 34.06 6.79 10.28
N VAL A 490 33.77 6.62 8.98
CA VAL A 490 32.46 6.14 8.54
C VAL A 490 32.35 4.63 8.77
N THR A 491 31.38 4.26 9.60
CA THR A 491 30.94 2.89 9.80
C THR A 491 29.55 2.75 9.22
N TYR A 492 29.32 1.67 8.46
CA TYR A 492 27.99 1.38 7.96
C TYR A 492 27.56 -0.05 8.21
N LYS A 493 26.32 -0.15 8.66
CA LYS A 493 25.64 -1.38 8.99
C LYS A 493 24.23 -1.31 8.42
N TYR A 494 23.89 -2.23 7.52
CA TYR A 494 22.50 -2.35 7.07
C TYR A 494 21.59 -2.57 8.30
N PRO A 495 20.42 -1.91 8.35
CA PRO A 495 19.45 -2.13 9.41
C PRO A 495 19.15 -3.62 9.60
N GLY A 496 19.01 -4.04 10.85
CA GLY A 496 18.76 -5.44 11.22
C GLY A 496 19.96 -6.39 11.13
N ASN A 497 21.09 -6.03 10.51
CA ASN A 497 22.28 -6.88 10.57
C ASN A 497 22.89 -6.88 11.98
N SER A 498 23.75 -7.86 12.29
CA SER A 498 24.53 -7.85 13.55
C SER A 498 25.88 -7.17 13.39
N LYS A 499 26.56 -7.39 12.27
CA LYS A 499 27.90 -6.86 11.96
C LYS A 499 27.86 -5.70 10.96
N PRO A 500 28.73 -4.67 11.12
CA PRO A 500 28.92 -3.66 10.08
C PRO A 500 29.54 -4.30 8.83
N ILE A 501 29.26 -3.71 7.66
CA ILE A 501 29.86 -4.12 6.38
C ILE A 501 31.33 -3.65 6.35
N PHE A 502 31.54 -2.41 6.79
CA PHE A 502 32.83 -1.80 7.00
C PHE A 502 32.77 -0.88 8.23
N ASP A 503 33.92 -0.74 8.88
CA ASP A 503 34.06 -0.02 10.15
C ASP A 503 35.15 1.05 10.06
N LYS A 504 34.83 2.27 10.50
CA LYS A 504 35.72 3.43 10.65
C LYS A 504 36.58 3.73 9.42
N ILE A 505 35.99 3.73 8.23
CA ILE A 505 36.68 4.15 7.01
C ILE A 505 36.94 5.66 7.08
N SER A 506 38.20 6.04 6.92
CA SER A 506 38.62 7.43 6.75
C SER A 506 39.37 7.59 5.44
N VAL A 507 38.90 8.49 4.58
CA VAL A 507 39.48 8.73 3.24
C VAL A 507 39.31 10.21 2.89
N HIS A 508 40.39 10.85 2.45
CA HIS A 508 40.34 12.20 1.87
C HIS A 508 40.59 12.16 0.36
N ILE A 509 39.57 12.47 -0.44
CA ILE A 509 39.63 12.58 -1.89
C ILE A 509 39.72 14.06 -2.26
N ARG A 510 40.82 14.45 -2.88
CA ARG A 510 41.09 15.84 -3.24
C ARG A 510 40.25 16.26 -4.44
N GLN A 511 40.02 17.55 -4.57
CA GLN A 511 39.41 18.13 -5.77
C GLN A 511 40.15 17.65 -7.04
N ALA A 512 39.38 17.26 -8.06
CA ALA A 512 39.87 16.81 -9.36
C ALA A 512 40.77 15.55 -9.32
N GLU A 513 40.78 14.82 -8.20
CA GLU A 513 41.47 13.53 -8.08
C GLU A 513 40.61 12.41 -8.67
N LYS A 514 41.24 11.51 -9.44
CA LYS A 514 40.63 10.25 -9.89
C LYS A 514 41.02 9.10 -8.96
N VAL A 515 40.07 8.66 -8.15
CA VAL A 515 40.22 7.58 -7.18
C VAL A 515 39.49 6.33 -7.66
N VAL A 516 40.18 5.19 -7.64
CA VAL A 516 39.58 3.88 -7.92
C VAL A 516 39.46 3.08 -6.63
N ILE A 517 38.26 2.57 -6.36
CA ILE A 517 37.97 1.71 -5.21
C ILE A 517 37.96 0.26 -5.67
N THR A 518 38.86 -0.55 -5.10
CA THR A 518 38.99 -1.98 -5.35
C THR A 518 38.68 -2.80 -4.09
N GLY A 519 38.53 -4.11 -4.26
CA GLY A 519 38.24 -5.05 -3.18
C GLY A 519 37.40 -6.24 -3.66
N SER A 520 37.29 -7.27 -2.83
CA SER A 520 36.49 -8.46 -3.14
C SER A 520 35.00 -8.14 -3.35
N SER A 521 34.26 -9.06 -3.99
CA SER A 521 32.81 -8.92 -4.09
C SER A 521 32.16 -8.98 -2.70
N GLY A 522 31.14 -8.17 -2.46
CA GLY A 522 30.41 -8.14 -1.18
C GLY A 522 31.06 -7.34 -0.05
N ILE A 523 32.25 -6.75 -0.22
CA ILE A 523 32.92 -5.96 0.82
C ILE A 523 32.29 -4.57 1.08
N GLY A 524 31.28 -4.19 0.28
CA GLY A 524 30.54 -2.94 0.46
C GLY A 524 30.95 -1.77 -0.43
N LYS A 525 31.63 -2.02 -1.57
CA LYS A 525 32.07 -0.96 -2.50
C LYS A 525 30.92 -0.07 -2.98
N THR A 526 29.88 -0.68 -3.57
CA THR A 526 28.64 0.01 -3.98
C THR A 526 27.95 0.70 -2.82
N THR A 527 27.98 0.10 -1.62
CA THR A 527 27.40 0.70 -0.42
C THR A 527 28.13 1.98 -0.02
N LEU A 528 29.48 1.97 -0.04
CA LEU A 528 30.28 3.17 0.22
C LEU A 528 29.98 4.26 -0.81
N LEU A 529 29.85 3.90 -2.09
CA LEU A 529 29.41 4.83 -3.14
C LEU A 529 28.04 5.45 -2.83
N LYS A 530 27.04 4.64 -2.46
CA LYS A 530 25.69 5.12 -2.08
C LYS A 530 25.74 6.08 -0.90
N ILE A 531 26.61 5.84 0.08
CA ILE A 531 26.81 6.71 1.23
C ILE A 531 27.47 8.03 0.81
N MET A 532 28.55 7.97 0.03
CA MET A 532 29.22 9.17 -0.51
C MET A 532 28.30 10.02 -1.38
N LEU A 533 27.41 9.40 -2.15
CA LEU A 533 26.35 10.07 -2.93
C LEU A 533 25.22 10.67 -2.08
N GLY A 534 25.19 10.39 -0.78
CA GLY A 534 24.11 10.79 0.12
C GLY A 534 22.78 10.11 -0.18
N LEU A 535 22.79 8.90 -0.77
CA LEU A 535 21.58 8.10 -1.00
C LEU A 535 21.16 7.34 0.26
N ILE A 536 22.14 6.99 1.10
CA ILE A 536 21.96 6.26 2.35
C ILE A 536 22.83 6.95 3.42
N PRO A 537 22.30 7.21 4.64
CA PRO A 537 23.10 7.80 5.71
C PRO A 537 24.10 6.79 6.31
N PRO A 538 25.29 7.23 6.76
CA PRO A 538 26.19 6.37 7.53
C PRO A 538 25.60 6.02 8.90
N THR A 539 26.03 4.91 9.49
CA THR A 539 25.60 4.53 10.86
C THR A 539 26.37 5.32 11.90
N GLU A 540 27.68 5.48 11.71
CA GLU A 540 28.55 6.34 12.50
C GLU A 540 29.52 7.08 11.56
N GLY A 541 30.12 8.16 12.05
CA GLY A 541 30.99 9.02 11.25
C GLY A 541 30.22 10.04 10.41
N LYS A 542 30.92 10.76 9.53
CA LYS A 542 30.33 11.80 8.70
C LYS A 542 31.07 11.94 7.36
N ILE A 543 30.37 12.51 6.38
CA ILE A 543 30.95 12.92 5.11
C ILE A 543 31.02 14.44 5.09
N LEU A 544 32.19 14.98 4.77
CA LEU A 544 32.42 16.40 4.53
C LEU A 544 32.68 16.62 3.04
N VAL A 545 32.11 17.68 2.49
CA VAL A 545 32.33 18.15 1.12
C VAL A 545 32.88 19.56 1.22
N ASP A 546 34.11 19.76 0.78
CA ASP A 546 34.90 20.98 1.00
C ASP A 546 34.79 21.49 2.45
N ASP A 547 35.06 20.61 3.43
CA ASP A 547 35.00 20.88 4.88
C ASP A 547 33.60 21.16 5.47
N VAL A 548 32.53 21.04 4.69
CA VAL A 548 31.14 21.18 5.18
C VAL A 548 30.48 19.81 5.25
N SER A 549 29.86 19.45 6.37
CA SER A 549 29.14 18.18 6.49
C SER A 549 27.99 18.06 5.49
N LEU A 550 27.81 16.87 4.92
CA LEU A 550 26.77 16.59 3.94
C LEU A 550 25.36 16.93 4.45
N ASP A 551 25.08 16.65 5.72
CA ASP A 551 23.81 17.00 6.38
C ASP A 551 23.56 18.51 6.43
N ALA A 552 24.64 19.31 6.55
CA ALA A 552 24.56 20.77 6.57
C ALA A 552 24.47 21.37 5.16
N LEU A 553 25.02 20.69 4.14
CA LEU A 553 25.00 21.12 2.75
C LEU A 553 23.63 20.92 2.07
N GLY A 554 22.87 19.91 2.54
CA GLY A 554 21.62 19.48 1.93
C GLY A 554 21.84 18.41 0.86
N GLN A 555 21.03 17.36 0.90
CA GLN A 555 21.16 16.22 -0.01
C GLN A 555 20.79 16.57 -1.44
N ARG A 556 19.75 17.39 -1.65
CA ARG A 556 19.33 17.76 -3.01
C ARG A 556 20.39 18.65 -3.65
N ARG A 557 20.87 19.67 -2.94
CA ARG A 557 21.97 20.53 -3.43
C ARG A 557 23.25 19.75 -3.72
N TYR A 558 23.63 18.83 -2.83
CA TYR A 558 24.77 17.96 -3.09
C TYR A 558 24.57 17.11 -4.34
N ARG A 559 23.40 16.51 -4.50
CA ARG A 559 23.09 15.74 -5.70
C ARG A 559 23.07 16.61 -6.95
N GLU A 560 22.72 17.90 -6.91
CA GLU A 560 22.77 18.80 -8.08
C GLU A 560 24.18 18.96 -8.67
N ILE A 561 25.24 18.85 -7.86
CA ILE A 561 26.63 18.91 -8.34
C ILE A 561 27.26 17.54 -8.58
N CYS A 562 26.56 16.47 -8.23
CA CYS A 562 27.01 15.09 -8.42
C CYS A 562 26.30 14.44 -9.60
N SER A 563 27.01 13.53 -10.25
CA SER A 563 26.42 12.58 -11.19
C SER A 563 26.93 11.19 -10.91
N SER A 564 26.10 10.20 -11.26
CA SER A 564 26.41 8.80 -11.05
C SER A 564 26.04 7.96 -12.26
N VAL A 565 26.82 6.90 -12.51
CA VAL A 565 26.39 5.74 -13.30
C VAL A 565 26.52 4.53 -12.41
N MET A 566 25.38 4.00 -11.94
CA MET A 566 25.31 2.87 -11.01
C MET A 566 25.14 1.55 -11.78
N GLN A 567 25.49 0.42 -11.16
CA GLN A 567 25.43 -0.91 -11.77
C GLN A 567 24.02 -1.26 -12.29
N ASP A 568 22.98 -0.98 -11.50
CA ASP A 568 21.57 -1.27 -11.82
C ASP A 568 20.82 -0.09 -12.48
N ASP A 569 21.55 0.88 -13.05
CA ASP A 569 20.93 2.05 -13.67
C ASP A 569 20.17 1.68 -14.98
N SER A 570 19.08 2.40 -15.22
CA SER A 570 18.13 2.10 -16.29
C SER A 570 17.81 3.31 -17.15
N LEU A 571 17.53 3.04 -18.42
CA LEU A 571 16.96 4.04 -19.32
C LEU A 571 15.46 4.14 -19.07
N ILE A 572 14.94 5.36 -19.17
CA ILE A 572 13.50 5.62 -19.12
C ILE A 572 12.91 5.44 -20.52
N SER A 573 11.63 5.09 -20.59
CA SER A 573 10.91 5.05 -21.86
C SER A 573 10.79 6.48 -22.40
N GLY A 574 11.25 6.70 -23.63
CA GLY A 574 11.38 8.04 -24.24
C GLY A 574 12.42 8.04 -25.37
N SER A 575 12.80 9.20 -25.87
CA SER A 575 13.88 9.31 -26.87
C SER A 575 15.28 9.15 -26.25
N ILE A 576 16.31 9.02 -27.08
CA ILE A 576 17.71 9.11 -26.62
C ILE A 576 17.98 10.50 -26.03
N LEU A 577 17.41 11.56 -26.64
CA LEU A 577 17.46 12.92 -26.11
C LEU A 577 16.91 12.99 -24.70
N ASP A 578 15.69 12.47 -24.47
CA ASP A 578 15.04 12.43 -23.16
C ASP A 578 15.89 11.70 -22.12
N ASN A 579 16.59 10.64 -22.55
CA ASN A 579 17.44 9.84 -21.68
C ASN A 579 18.75 10.54 -21.31
N ILE A 580 19.36 11.30 -22.23
CA ILE A 580 20.58 12.06 -21.95
C ILE A 580 20.27 13.28 -21.08
N THR A 581 19.17 13.99 -21.38
CA THR A 581 18.76 15.16 -20.59
C THR A 581 18.05 14.79 -19.29
N PHE A 582 17.61 13.54 -19.16
CA PHE A 582 16.76 13.07 -18.08
C PHE A 582 15.48 13.91 -17.93
N MET A 583 14.87 14.25 -19.07
CA MET A 583 13.68 15.10 -19.19
C MET A 583 13.86 16.50 -18.57
N ASP A 584 15.04 17.09 -18.74
CA ASP A 584 15.31 18.47 -18.33
C ASP A 584 14.32 19.44 -19.00
N ALA A 585 13.77 20.37 -18.21
CA ALA A 585 12.80 21.36 -18.69
C ALA A 585 13.43 22.35 -19.69
N LYS A 586 14.74 22.57 -19.62
CA LYS A 586 15.49 23.45 -20.53
C LYS A 586 16.65 22.68 -21.15
N ILE A 587 16.42 22.14 -22.34
CA ILE A 587 17.40 21.34 -23.05
C ILE A 587 18.46 22.22 -23.71
N ASP A 588 19.73 21.99 -23.38
CA ASP A 588 20.89 22.53 -24.08
C ASP A 588 21.41 21.49 -25.09
N ILE A 589 21.02 21.65 -26.36
CA ILE A 589 21.34 20.69 -27.43
C ILE A 589 22.85 20.58 -27.67
N GLU A 590 23.58 21.69 -27.63
CA GLU A 590 25.03 21.67 -27.79
C GLU A 590 25.67 20.85 -26.68
N ARG A 591 25.18 21.02 -25.45
CA ARG A 591 25.65 20.22 -24.31
C ARG A 591 25.33 18.74 -24.46
N VAL A 592 24.17 18.38 -25.01
CA VAL A 592 23.82 16.99 -25.33
C VAL A 592 24.86 16.41 -26.31
N TYR A 593 25.22 17.16 -27.34
CA TYR A 593 26.20 16.71 -28.34
C TYR A 593 27.60 16.55 -27.75
N GLU A 594 28.04 17.50 -26.93
CA GLU A 594 29.30 17.39 -26.20
C GLU A 594 29.34 16.15 -25.30
N ALA A 595 28.31 15.96 -24.47
CA ALA A 595 28.23 14.83 -23.56
C ALA A 595 28.23 13.49 -24.33
N ALA A 596 27.50 13.41 -25.43
CA ALA A 596 27.47 12.24 -26.30
C ALA A 596 28.80 11.97 -27.01
N LYS A 597 29.57 13.01 -27.37
CA LYS A 597 30.91 12.88 -27.94
C LYS A 597 31.91 12.37 -26.90
N ILE A 598 31.90 12.94 -25.69
CA ILE A 598 32.76 12.47 -24.57
C ILE A 598 32.46 11.00 -24.26
N ALA A 599 31.18 10.64 -24.19
CA ALA A 599 30.75 9.27 -23.94
C ALA A 599 30.94 8.32 -25.14
N GLN A 600 31.47 8.78 -26.28
CA GLN A 600 31.70 7.98 -27.50
C GLN A 600 30.41 7.31 -28.05
N ILE A 601 29.27 7.99 -27.97
CA ILE A 601 27.96 7.51 -28.47
C ILE A 601 27.39 8.37 -29.60
N HIS A 602 27.89 9.58 -29.81
CA HIS A 602 27.37 10.52 -30.80
C HIS A 602 27.23 9.93 -32.23
N ASN A 603 28.29 9.28 -32.73
CA ASN A 603 28.27 8.70 -34.08
C ASN A 603 27.32 7.50 -34.17
N ASP A 604 27.22 6.70 -33.10
CA ASP A 604 26.26 5.60 -33.03
C ASP A 604 24.83 6.16 -33.13
N ILE A 605 24.53 7.25 -32.43
CA ILE A 605 23.23 7.95 -32.49
C ILE A 605 22.95 8.48 -33.89
N LEU A 606 23.90 9.15 -34.53
CA LEU A 606 23.74 9.69 -35.89
C LEU A 606 23.53 8.60 -36.95
N SER A 607 24.00 7.38 -36.70
CA SER A 607 23.76 6.23 -37.59
C SER A 607 22.34 5.65 -37.45
N MET A 608 21.59 6.03 -36.41
CA MET A 608 20.21 5.60 -36.22
C MET A 608 19.25 6.44 -37.07
N THR A 609 18.18 5.82 -37.55
CA THR A 609 17.21 6.45 -38.46
C THR A 609 16.63 7.77 -37.94
N MET A 610 16.37 7.85 -36.62
CA MET A 610 15.79 9.02 -35.97
C MET A 610 16.80 9.84 -35.17
N GLY A 611 18.10 9.52 -35.26
CA GLY A 611 19.14 10.23 -34.52
C GLY A 611 18.86 10.23 -33.01
N TYR A 612 18.89 11.41 -32.39
CA TYR A 612 18.59 11.62 -30.96
C TYR A 612 17.11 11.40 -30.61
N GLU A 613 16.20 11.44 -31.59
CA GLU A 613 14.77 11.13 -31.41
C GLU A 613 14.48 9.62 -31.53
N THR A 614 15.52 8.80 -31.69
CA THR A 614 15.36 7.34 -31.63
C THR A 614 14.72 6.95 -30.30
N LEU A 615 13.61 6.23 -30.37
CA LEU A 615 12.88 5.79 -29.19
C LEU A 615 13.63 4.64 -28.52
N VAL A 616 13.85 4.82 -27.23
CA VAL A 616 14.33 3.81 -26.30
C VAL A 616 13.09 3.11 -25.73
N GLY A 617 12.89 1.85 -26.10
CA GLY A 617 11.80 1.03 -25.56
C GLY A 617 11.97 0.75 -24.06
N ASP A 618 11.04 0.01 -23.45
CA ASP A 618 11.04 -0.27 -22.01
C ASP A 618 12.43 -0.71 -21.52
N MET A 619 12.98 0.05 -20.57
CA MET A 619 14.28 -0.17 -19.91
C MET A 619 15.49 -0.29 -20.86
N GLY A 620 15.41 0.21 -22.10
CA GLY A 620 16.53 0.20 -23.05
C GLY A 620 16.62 -1.04 -23.94
N SER A 621 15.53 -1.80 -24.11
CA SER A 621 15.48 -3.04 -24.88
C SER A 621 15.93 -2.95 -26.35
N SER A 622 15.90 -1.77 -26.96
CA SER A 622 16.34 -1.54 -28.35
C SER A 622 17.84 -1.29 -28.51
N LEU A 623 18.61 -1.22 -27.41
CA LEU A 623 20.02 -0.84 -27.41
C LEU A 623 20.92 -1.97 -26.92
N SER A 624 22.12 -2.09 -27.48
CA SER A 624 23.18 -2.96 -26.93
C SER A 624 23.59 -2.51 -25.52
N GLY A 625 24.09 -3.44 -24.69
CA GLY A 625 24.56 -3.13 -23.33
C GLY A 625 25.62 -2.02 -23.30
N GLY A 626 26.57 -2.04 -24.25
CA GLY A 626 27.58 -0.98 -24.38
C GLY A 626 27.00 0.36 -24.81
N GLN A 627 25.99 0.40 -25.70
CA GLN A 627 25.29 1.66 -26.04
C GLN A 627 24.53 2.20 -24.85
N LYS A 628 23.81 1.34 -24.12
CA LYS A 628 23.09 1.71 -22.89
C LYS A 628 24.04 2.36 -21.88
N GLN A 629 25.18 1.74 -21.59
CA GLN A 629 26.18 2.31 -20.68
C GLN A 629 26.69 3.68 -21.16
N ARG A 630 27.01 3.84 -22.44
CA ARG A 630 27.48 5.14 -22.96
C ARG A 630 26.40 6.23 -22.90
N ILE A 631 25.13 5.90 -23.09
CA ILE A 631 24.02 6.85 -22.88
C ILE A 631 23.91 7.25 -21.41
N LEU A 632 24.08 6.31 -20.47
CA LEU A 632 24.09 6.62 -19.03
C LEU A 632 25.28 7.52 -18.66
N ILE A 633 26.46 7.30 -19.25
CA ILE A 633 27.62 8.18 -19.09
C ILE A 633 27.31 9.58 -19.68
N ALA A 634 26.73 9.66 -20.87
CA ALA A 634 26.32 10.93 -21.46
C ALA A 634 25.31 11.67 -20.57
N ARG A 635 24.33 10.96 -19.99
CA ARG A 635 23.37 11.49 -19.00
C ARG A 635 24.08 12.07 -17.78
N ALA A 636 25.02 11.33 -17.22
CA ALA A 636 25.82 11.79 -16.07
C ALA A 636 26.61 13.07 -16.41
N LEU A 637 27.18 13.14 -17.62
CA LEU A 637 27.99 14.27 -18.06
C LEU A 637 27.15 15.51 -18.44
N TYR A 638 25.96 15.34 -19.01
CA TYR A 638 25.08 16.44 -19.43
C TYR A 638 24.90 17.48 -18.32
N LYS A 639 24.72 17.01 -17.07
CA LYS A 639 24.54 17.80 -15.84
C LYS A 639 25.71 18.70 -15.43
N LYS A 640 26.91 18.54 -16.03
CA LYS A 640 28.16 19.24 -15.65
C LYS A 640 28.53 19.01 -14.18
N PRO A 641 28.70 17.76 -13.73
CA PRO A 641 29.02 17.45 -12.34
C PRO A 641 30.41 17.96 -11.94
N LYS A 642 30.57 18.27 -10.64
CA LYS A 642 31.88 18.47 -9.98
C LYS A 642 32.45 17.16 -9.45
N ILE A 643 31.57 16.21 -9.13
CA ILE A 643 31.91 14.89 -8.63
C ILE A 643 31.18 13.85 -9.48
N LEU A 644 31.93 12.92 -10.05
CA LEU A 644 31.42 11.82 -10.86
C LEU A 644 31.67 10.48 -10.18
N PHE A 645 30.59 9.73 -9.95
CA PHE A 645 30.62 8.40 -9.36
C PHE A 645 30.32 7.33 -10.41
N LEU A 646 31.17 6.33 -10.55
CA LEU A 646 30.99 5.25 -11.53
C LEU A 646 31.08 3.91 -10.83
N ASP A 647 30.02 3.11 -10.89
CA ASP A 647 29.99 1.73 -10.37
C ASP A 647 29.96 0.75 -11.52
N GLU A 648 31.10 0.14 -11.83
CA GLU A 648 31.26 -0.81 -12.94
C GLU A 648 30.75 -0.30 -14.30
N ALA A 649 30.73 1.02 -14.51
CA ALA A 649 30.07 1.67 -15.65
C ALA A 649 30.66 1.33 -17.03
N THR A 650 31.84 0.71 -17.09
CA THR A 650 32.53 0.31 -18.33
C THR A 650 32.52 -1.20 -18.59
N SER A 651 31.85 -1.99 -17.73
CA SER A 651 31.90 -3.46 -17.75
C SER A 651 31.32 -4.13 -19.00
N HIS A 652 30.52 -3.43 -19.81
CA HIS A 652 29.96 -3.91 -21.08
C HIS A 652 30.54 -3.20 -22.31
N LEU A 653 31.63 -2.45 -22.13
CA LEU A 653 32.31 -1.75 -23.23
C LEU A 653 33.47 -2.59 -23.78
N ASP A 654 33.70 -2.44 -25.08
CA ASP A 654 34.92 -2.91 -25.73
C ASP A 654 36.12 -2.09 -25.23
N ILE A 655 37.27 -2.74 -25.07
CA ILE A 655 38.51 -2.16 -24.50
C ILE A 655 38.89 -0.84 -25.21
N ALA A 656 38.80 -0.78 -26.54
CA ALA A 656 39.15 0.41 -27.30
C ALA A 656 38.24 1.62 -26.99
N LYS A 657 36.94 1.40 -26.75
CA LYS A 657 36.01 2.46 -26.36
C LYS A 657 36.22 2.85 -24.89
N GLU A 658 36.48 1.88 -24.02
CA GLU A 658 36.78 2.12 -22.60
C GLU A 658 38.02 3.01 -22.41
N ILE A 659 39.11 2.74 -23.11
CA ILE A 659 40.33 3.57 -23.08
C ILE A 659 40.03 5.02 -23.50
N LYS A 660 39.28 5.20 -24.61
CA LYS A 660 38.91 6.53 -25.10
C LYS A 660 38.04 7.30 -24.12
N ILE A 661 37.03 6.64 -23.55
CA ILE A 661 36.15 7.25 -22.55
C ILE A 661 36.93 7.62 -21.30
N ASN A 662 37.77 6.71 -20.78
CA ASN A 662 38.57 6.99 -19.60
C ASN A 662 39.57 8.13 -19.80
N ALA A 663 40.17 8.24 -20.99
CA ALA A 663 41.03 9.36 -21.36
C ALA A 663 40.24 10.68 -21.39
N ALA A 664 39.09 10.70 -22.06
CA ALA A 664 38.23 11.88 -22.12
C ALA A 664 37.69 12.29 -20.73
N LEU A 665 37.36 11.32 -19.88
CA LEU A 665 36.97 11.58 -18.49
C LEU A 665 38.14 12.15 -17.66
N LYS A 666 39.37 11.70 -17.89
CA LYS A 666 40.55 12.22 -17.18
C LYS A 666 40.85 13.68 -17.53
N GLU A 667 40.50 14.13 -18.74
CA GLU A 667 40.61 15.53 -19.15
C GLU A 667 39.59 16.43 -18.45
N LEU A 668 38.46 15.87 -17.99
CA LEU A 668 37.52 16.58 -17.13
C LEU A 668 38.17 16.77 -15.76
N GLN A 669 38.58 18.01 -15.45
CA GLN A 669 39.13 18.45 -14.16
C GLN A 669 38.06 18.40 -13.04
N ILE A 670 37.50 17.23 -12.80
CA ILE A 670 36.42 16.94 -11.85
C ILE A 670 36.81 15.73 -11.01
N THR A 671 36.33 15.69 -9.77
CA THR A 671 36.60 14.57 -8.85
C THR A 671 35.91 13.31 -9.35
N GLN A 672 36.64 12.20 -9.46
CA GLN A 672 36.13 10.95 -10.01
C GLN A 672 36.33 9.81 -9.02
N ILE A 673 35.25 9.10 -8.71
CA ILE A 673 35.26 7.96 -7.78
C ILE A 673 34.69 6.77 -8.51
N VAL A 674 35.55 5.79 -8.79
CA VAL A 674 35.23 4.69 -9.70
C VAL A 674 35.42 3.36 -9.00
N ILE A 675 34.40 2.50 -9.02
CA ILE A 675 34.55 1.08 -8.71
C ILE A 675 34.83 0.37 -10.02
N ALA A 676 36.00 -0.26 -10.11
CA ALA A 676 36.40 -1.02 -11.28
C ALA A 676 37.15 -2.30 -10.90
N HIS A 677 36.92 -3.33 -11.72
CA HIS A 677 37.65 -4.59 -11.67
C HIS A 677 38.61 -4.76 -12.87
N ARG A 678 38.52 -3.88 -13.87
CA ARG A 678 39.35 -3.92 -15.09
C ARG A 678 40.65 -3.17 -14.90
N GLN A 679 41.76 -3.78 -15.30
CA GLN A 679 43.11 -3.25 -15.09
C GLN A 679 43.32 -1.92 -15.81
N GLU A 680 42.70 -1.73 -16.98
CA GLU A 680 42.78 -0.51 -17.79
C GLU A 680 42.22 0.69 -17.03
N THR A 681 41.08 0.52 -16.35
CA THR A 681 40.47 1.57 -15.55
C THR A 681 41.25 1.82 -14.26
N ILE A 682 41.79 0.77 -13.64
CA ILE A 682 42.64 0.87 -12.43
C ILE A 682 43.95 1.62 -12.74
N ASN A 683 44.61 1.32 -13.86
CA ASN A 683 45.89 1.92 -14.24
C ASN A 683 45.81 3.43 -14.53
N MET A 684 44.62 3.95 -14.82
CA MET A 684 44.40 5.38 -15.08
C MET A 684 44.09 6.20 -13.83
N ALA A 685 43.95 5.55 -12.66
CA ALA A 685 43.69 6.20 -11.39
C ALA A 685 44.90 7.00 -10.91
N ASP A 686 44.65 8.14 -10.26
CA ASP A 686 45.69 8.86 -9.54
C ASP A 686 45.96 8.19 -8.18
N ARG A 687 44.93 7.55 -7.60
CA ARG A 687 45.03 6.77 -6.36
C ARG A 687 44.10 5.57 -6.35
N ILE A 688 44.55 4.46 -5.77
CA ILE A 688 43.77 3.24 -5.58
C ILE A 688 43.49 3.05 -4.08
N ILE A 689 42.24 2.76 -3.73
CA ILE A 689 41.80 2.44 -2.37
C ILE A 689 41.29 1.02 -2.36
N ASP A 690 41.96 0.13 -1.63
CA ASP A 690 41.58 -1.27 -1.52
C ASP A 690 40.84 -1.52 -0.21
N LEU A 691 39.52 -1.66 -0.27
CA LEU A 691 38.68 -1.85 0.92
C LEU A 691 38.97 -3.14 1.71
N SER A 692 39.78 -4.07 1.17
CA SER A 692 40.20 -5.26 1.92
C SER A 692 41.18 -4.95 3.06
N ASN A 693 41.94 -3.86 2.95
CA ASN A 693 42.82 -3.40 4.02
C ASN A 693 42.08 -2.38 4.90
N GLN A 694 41.44 -2.85 5.98
CA GLN A 694 40.70 -1.99 6.94
C GLN A 694 41.60 -1.04 7.78
N ALA A 695 42.81 -0.74 7.33
CA ALA A 695 43.74 0.17 7.97
C ALA A 695 44.17 1.26 6.98
N TYR A 696 43.29 2.23 6.73
CA TYR A 696 43.67 3.50 6.10
C TYR A 696 43.58 4.60 7.16
N PRO A 697 44.72 5.13 7.64
CA PRO A 697 44.75 6.27 8.54
C PRO A 697 44.32 7.57 7.85
#